data_AF-A0A969HCZ9-F1
#
_entry.id   AF-A0A969HCZ9-F1
#
_cell.length_a   1.000
_cell.length_b   1.000
_cell.length_c   1.000
_cell.angle_alpha   90.00
_cell.angle_beta   90.00
_cell.angle_gamma   90.00
#
_symmetry.space_group_name_H-M   'P 1'
#
loop_
_entity.id
_entity.type
_entity.pdbx_description
1 polymer ?
#
loop_
_entity_poly.entity_id
_entity_poly.type
_entity_poly.pdbx_seq_one_letter_code
_entity_poly.pdbx_strand_id
1 'polypeptide(L)'
;MVDFYRSLLTQQGWQEKSDQSYIDSASSTLYFAKEGYSISLSASQSGDGSSMVTLMHHGNVDLGILPQMADAEDGFAAPNTFMYTSPSSVADVARFTRQELAAQGWHEYTRPNSASADNPDMQMLAFIQNGLELSSYITVAPAQDNKTSVQYSLIPLALDMPLPDDAAAVEFDASQPYLGFRSPASPESLVEFYRGEMTDLGWTEIEDTATISPEQASLTFANDPEQMALTLSLTAEDGGTKATLQSFDSALLSATAEPFPTEELSEITEVETGGAMPDLPFPEDAKDVVYDADATQITFTSPSKIPEIAEFYRQALSEQGWQEDANFSMVEDMFGSLEFSQGDQTLSITLLPDVLNDSGAQVMIDVSGMVAPAEEVAEVPAEESTPAANAPGYTIDDWPFPPEAIMVNRAGDKLTYTVGQDLQTVADFYRPTFELMELGTSCLDDVGDYTSISCSASNGDYSLNFFAFEAGDNNTEVEINFTNYALGSTDSGDSSDGGDSGPLTAEDKDGLPVPSDYTNYFSEGSPFLRRLTFTSPSDIEALVQFFQTELPPLGWEQAGEVSSTAEATNLTFEGAEGKLTVTMKPSGDETEVVLANKNPKAAAEAGIVPPAGQSRIYMANLSTEELTVTINEQVIKVAAEAGTTSPDDAPKLDLKPGTYQVTTKAGSTSVTDEVTLGPDEVWTLLLSPEGAAPLQMY
;
A
#
# COMPACT_ATOMS: atom_id res chain seq x y z
N MET A 1 18.83 -28.44 -23.47
CA MET A 1 17.68 -27.91 -22.71
C MET A 1 16.63 -27.31 -23.64
N VAL A 2 16.99 -26.35 -24.50
CA VAL A 2 16.10 -25.80 -25.55
C VAL A 2 15.37 -26.89 -26.37
N ASP A 3 16.10 -27.90 -26.85
CA ASP A 3 15.47 -28.99 -27.64
C ASP A 3 14.46 -29.83 -26.84
N PHE A 4 14.61 -29.92 -25.51
CA PHE A 4 13.65 -30.60 -24.65
C PHE A 4 12.32 -29.82 -24.62
N TYR A 5 12.36 -28.53 -24.30
CA TYR A 5 11.16 -27.69 -24.24
C TYR A 5 10.53 -27.48 -25.61
N ARG A 6 11.33 -27.27 -26.66
CA ARG A 6 10.85 -27.21 -28.05
C ARG A 6 10.07 -28.47 -28.41
N SER A 7 10.62 -29.65 -28.09
CA SER A 7 9.96 -30.94 -28.34
C SER A 7 8.67 -31.08 -27.53
N LEU A 8 8.71 -30.70 -26.24
CA LEU A 8 7.55 -30.75 -25.35
C LEU A 8 6.40 -29.86 -25.84
N LEU A 9 6.69 -28.60 -26.14
CA LEU A 9 5.72 -27.62 -26.63
C LEU A 9 5.14 -28.05 -27.98
N THR A 10 5.99 -28.55 -28.89
CA THR A 10 5.53 -29.09 -30.19
C THR A 10 4.62 -30.30 -30.00
N GLN A 11 4.92 -31.20 -29.06
CA GLN A 11 4.05 -32.34 -28.72
C GLN A 11 2.71 -31.91 -28.13
N GLN A 12 2.68 -30.79 -27.40
CA GLN A 12 1.46 -30.18 -26.87
C GLN A 12 0.70 -29.32 -27.91
N GLY A 13 1.17 -29.29 -29.16
CA GLY A 13 0.50 -28.62 -30.28
C GLY A 13 0.87 -27.16 -30.48
N TRP A 14 1.89 -26.65 -29.77
CA TRP A 14 2.42 -25.31 -30.00
C TRP A 14 3.28 -25.26 -31.27
N GLN A 15 3.09 -24.22 -32.08
CA GLN A 15 3.82 -24.01 -33.32
C GLN A 15 4.91 -22.96 -33.12
N GLU A 16 6.16 -23.34 -33.34
CA GLU A 16 7.29 -22.41 -33.25
C GLU A 16 7.23 -21.36 -34.37
N LYS A 17 7.41 -20.10 -34.00
CA LYS A 17 7.61 -18.95 -34.90
C LYS A 17 9.10 -18.81 -35.18
N SER A 18 9.60 -19.69 -36.05
CA SER A 18 11.04 -19.80 -36.34
C SER A 18 11.67 -18.54 -36.92
N ASP A 19 10.86 -17.68 -37.54
CA ASP A 19 11.24 -16.37 -38.08
C ASP A 19 11.47 -15.30 -37.01
N GLN A 20 10.85 -15.47 -35.83
CA GLN A 20 11.02 -14.61 -34.65
C GLN A 20 11.98 -15.23 -33.62
N SER A 21 12.21 -16.54 -33.72
CA SER A 21 13.03 -17.31 -32.78
C SER A 21 14.52 -17.22 -33.14
N TYR A 22 15.36 -17.09 -32.13
CA TYR A 22 16.81 -17.05 -32.26
C TYR A 22 17.46 -18.03 -31.28
N ILE A 23 18.49 -18.73 -31.74
CA ILE A 23 19.28 -19.65 -30.91
C ILE A 23 20.75 -19.27 -31.09
N ASP A 24 21.38 -18.90 -29.99
CA ASP A 24 22.83 -18.81 -29.86
C ASP A 24 23.34 -19.68 -28.72
N SER A 25 24.65 -19.91 -28.74
CA SER A 25 25.41 -20.61 -27.71
C SER A 25 25.34 -19.96 -26.33
N ALA A 26 25.15 -18.63 -26.23
CA ALA A 26 25.04 -17.91 -24.96
C ALA A 26 23.58 -17.69 -24.51
N SER A 27 22.68 -17.37 -25.45
CA SER A 27 21.26 -17.16 -25.18
C SER A 27 20.38 -17.62 -26.35
N SER A 28 19.20 -18.14 -26.05
CA SER A 28 18.22 -18.59 -27.02
C SER A 28 16.86 -18.06 -26.62
N THR A 29 16.10 -17.50 -27.56
CA THR A 29 14.70 -17.11 -27.35
C THR A 29 13.87 -17.70 -28.48
N LEU A 30 12.88 -18.50 -28.12
CA LEU A 30 11.97 -19.17 -29.05
C LEU A 30 10.56 -18.66 -28.79
N TYR A 31 9.84 -18.35 -29.85
CA TYR A 31 8.45 -17.96 -29.77
C TYR A 31 7.57 -19.08 -30.28
N PHE A 32 6.47 -19.34 -29.59
CA PHE A 32 5.49 -20.33 -30.02
C PHE A 32 4.10 -19.72 -30.00
N ALA A 33 3.24 -20.21 -30.90
CA ALA A 33 1.83 -19.84 -30.93
C ALA A 33 0.94 -21.07 -30.96
N LYS A 34 -0.24 -20.95 -30.33
CA LYS A 34 -1.29 -21.95 -30.36
C LYS A 34 -2.64 -21.27 -30.19
N GLU A 35 -3.54 -21.46 -31.14
CA GLU A 35 -4.94 -21.02 -31.03
C GLU A 35 -5.10 -19.52 -30.69
N GLY A 36 -4.20 -18.67 -31.20
CA GLY A 36 -4.18 -17.22 -30.94
C GLY A 36 -3.28 -16.81 -29.77
N TYR A 37 -2.99 -17.71 -28.84
CA TYR A 37 -2.07 -17.47 -27.74
C TYR A 37 -0.62 -17.50 -28.21
N SER A 38 0.22 -16.70 -27.56
CA SER A 38 1.66 -16.73 -27.77
C SER A 38 2.44 -16.87 -26.46
N ILE A 39 3.55 -17.61 -26.54
CA ILE A 39 4.49 -17.83 -25.45
C ILE A 39 5.91 -17.61 -25.95
N SER A 40 6.79 -17.13 -25.09
CA SER A 40 8.23 -17.12 -25.35
C SER A 40 8.95 -18.03 -24.36
N LEU A 41 9.86 -18.84 -24.89
CA LEU A 41 10.82 -19.62 -24.15
C LEU A 41 12.18 -18.95 -24.32
N SER A 42 12.71 -18.34 -23.28
CA SER A 42 14.12 -17.94 -23.25
C SER A 42 14.93 -18.97 -22.47
N ALA A 43 16.15 -19.22 -22.93
CA ALA A 43 17.11 -20.07 -22.26
C ALA A 43 18.50 -19.44 -22.39
N SER A 44 19.16 -19.18 -21.27
CA SER A 44 20.50 -18.61 -21.20
C SER A 44 21.38 -19.44 -20.28
N GLN A 45 22.70 -19.39 -20.50
CA GLN A 45 23.64 -19.93 -19.53
C GLN A 45 23.91 -18.86 -18.47
N SER A 46 23.77 -19.24 -17.20
CA SER A 46 24.22 -18.44 -16.07
C SER A 46 25.73 -18.63 -15.86
N GLY A 47 26.37 -17.65 -15.20
CA GLY A 47 27.83 -17.60 -15.04
C GLY A 47 28.43 -18.74 -14.19
N ASP A 48 27.61 -19.42 -13.40
CA ASP A 48 27.94 -20.60 -12.59
C ASP A 48 27.93 -21.92 -13.40
N GLY A 49 27.51 -21.87 -14.67
CA GLY A 49 27.37 -23.03 -15.55
C GLY A 49 26.02 -23.74 -15.45
N SER A 50 25.06 -23.19 -14.70
CA SER A 50 23.66 -23.61 -14.77
C SER A 50 22.96 -22.98 -15.99
N SER A 51 21.70 -23.31 -16.22
CA SER A 51 20.93 -22.80 -17.36
C SER A 51 19.60 -22.28 -16.86
N MET A 52 19.37 -20.99 -17.03
CA MET A 52 18.08 -20.37 -16.75
C MET A 52 17.15 -20.61 -17.93
N VAL A 53 15.92 -21.01 -17.64
CA VAL A 53 14.86 -21.15 -18.64
C VAL A 53 13.64 -20.41 -18.16
N THR A 54 13.20 -19.42 -18.92
CA THR A 54 11.98 -18.69 -18.65
C THR A 54 10.96 -19.04 -19.71
N LEU A 55 9.76 -19.39 -19.28
CA LEU A 55 8.60 -19.52 -20.15
C LEU A 55 7.61 -18.42 -19.77
N MET A 56 7.34 -17.52 -20.71
CA MET A 56 6.46 -16.37 -20.49
C MET A 56 5.25 -16.47 -21.40
N HIS A 57 4.06 -16.21 -20.84
CA HIS A 57 2.81 -16.12 -21.56
C HIS A 57 2.56 -14.66 -21.96
N HIS A 58 2.17 -14.43 -23.21
CA HIS A 58 1.95 -13.07 -23.74
C HIS A 58 0.47 -12.79 -24.05
N GLY A 59 -0.45 -13.68 -23.62
CA GLY A 59 -1.86 -13.56 -23.97
C GLY A 59 -2.17 -13.96 -25.41
N ASN A 60 -3.31 -13.51 -25.90
CA ASN A 60 -3.90 -13.84 -27.21
C ASN A 60 -4.26 -12.60 -28.05
N VAL A 61 -3.79 -11.42 -27.66
CA VAL A 61 -4.01 -10.17 -28.41
C VAL A 61 -2.83 -9.92 -29.33
N ASP A 62 -3.10 -9.72 -30.61
CA ASP A 62 -2.10 -9.26 -31.57
C ASP A 62 -1.91 -7.74 -31.40
N LEU A 63 -0.79 -7.32 -30.84
CA LEU A 63 -0.56 -5.89 -30.60
C LEU A 63 -0.40 -5.06 -31.88
N GLY A 64 -0.12 -5.71 -33.02
CA GLY A 64 -0.03 -5.03 -34.31
C GLY A 64 -1.37 -4.50 -34.83
N ILE A 65 -2.50 -4.96 -34.28
CA ILE A 65 -3.85 -4.47 -34.63
C ILE A 65 -4.37 -3.41 -33.67
N LEU A 66 -3.62 -3.06 -32.62
CA LEU A 66 -3.98 -1.98 -31.72
C LEU A 66 -4.03 -0.63 -32.46
N PRO A 67 -4.89 0.30 -32.02
CA PRO A 67 -5.12 1.54 -32.74
C PRO A 67 -3.88 2.43 -32.77
N GLN A 68 -3.60 2.95 -33.96
CA GLN A 68 -2.49 3.85 -34.24
C GLN A 68 -3.05 5.07 -34.96
N MET A 69 -2.47 6.24 -34.70
CA MET A 69 -2.86 7.45 -35.40
C MET A 69 -2.70 7.29 -36.91
N ALA A 70 -3.54 7.95 -37.70
CA ALA A 70 -3.45 7.89 -39.17
C ALA A 70 -2.15 8.50 -39.73
N ASP A 71 -1.47 9.33 -38.95
CA ASP A 71 -0.16 9.93 -39.23
C ASP A 71 0.99 9.20 -38.52
N ALA A 72 0.74 8.00 -37.99
CA ALA A 72 1.76 7.19 -37.33
C ALA A 72 2.93 6.90 -38.27
N GLU A 73 4.13 6.99 -37.72
CA GLU A 73 5.39 6.63 -38.36
C GLU A 73 5.89 5.26 -37.88
N ASP A 74 6.84 4.67 -38.63
CA ASP A 74 7.28 3.29 -38.43
C ASP A 74 7.59 2.98 -36.97
N GLY A 75 6.93 1.92 -36.48
CA GLY A 75 6.97 1.49 -35.09
C GLY A 75 7.79 0.23 -34.85
N PHE A 76 7.98 -0.11 -33.58
CA PHE A 76 8.55 -1.39 -33.14
C PHE A 76 7.43 -2.28 -32.59
N ALA A 77 7.47 -3.57 -32.93
CA ALA A 77 6.53 -4.56 -32.40
C ALA A 77 7.28 -5.75 -31.82
N ALA A 78 6.97 -6.08 -30.58
CA ALA A 78 7.32 -7.34 -29.91
C ALA A 78 6.03 -8.01 -29.41
N PRO A 79 6.09 -9.26 -28.94
CA PRO A 79 4.88 -10.00 -28.55
C PRO A 79 4.02 -9.34 -27.46
N ASN A 80 4.62 -8.60 -26.53
CA ASN A 80 3.92 -7.91 -25.43
C ASN A 80 4.07 -6.39 -25.44
N THR A 81 4.76 -5.82 -26.44
CA THR A 81 4.86 -4.36 -26.59
C THR A 81 4.70 -3.93 -28.04
N PHE A 82 3.99 -2.83 -28.26
CA PHE A 82 3.89 -2.21 -29.56
C PHE A 82 4.10 -0.70 -29.42
N MET A 83 5.04 -0.16 -30.20
CA MET A 83 5.44 1.23 -30.14
C MET A 83 5.31 1.88 -31.50
N TYR A 84 4.85 3.12 -31.54
CA TYR A 84 4.88 3.96 -32.73
C TYR A 84 5.05 5.42 -32.34
N THR A 85 5.39 6.28 -33.30
CA THR A 85 5.38 7.73 -33.08
C THR A 85 4.40 8.44 -33.97
N SER A 86 3.91 9.59 -33.53
CA SER A 86 3.01 10.45 -34.26
C SER A 86 3.41 11.92 -34.09
N PRO A 87 3.33 12.74 -35.14
CA PRO A 87 3.52 14.20 -35.03
C PRO A 87 2.35 14.91 -34.32
N SER A 88 1.26 14.20 -34.01
CA SER A 88 0.13 14.73 -33.23
C SER A 88 0.49 14.94 -31.76
N SER A 89 -0.27 15.79 -31.05
CA SER A 89 0.00 16.09 -29.62
C SER A 89 -0.37 14.93 -28.70
N VAL A 90 0.27 14.83 -27.53
CA VAL A 90 -0.04 13.83 -26.48
C VAL A 90 -1.54 13.79 -26.16
N ALA A 91 -2.17 14.96 -26.00
CA ALA A 91 -3.60 15.06 -25.71
C ALA A 91 -4.49 14.54 -26.86
N ASP A 92 -4.13 14.81 -28.11
CA ASP A 92 -4.89 14.33 -29.27
C ASP A 92 -4.75 12.81 -29.43
N VAL A 93 -3.54 12.28 -29.20
CA VAL A 93 -3.25 10.85 -29.24
C VAL A 93 -3.97 10.13 -28.11
N ALA A 94 -3.92 10.62 -26.86
CA ALA A 94 -4.61 10.01 -25.73
C ALA A 94 -6.13 9.94 -25.96
N ARG A 95 -6.73 11.01 -26.50
CA ARG A 95 -8.16 11.02 -26.86
C ARG A 95 -8.49 10.01 -27.94
N PHE A 96 -7.65 9.88 -28.96
CA PHE A 96 -7.80 8.87 -30.02
C PHE A 96 -7.69 7.46 -29.45
N THR A 97 -6.65 7.18 -28.65
CA THR A 97 -6.41 5.87 -28.03
C THR A 97 -7.62 5.42 -27.19
N ARG A 98 -8.13 6.29 -26.31
CA ARG A 98 -9.35 6.00 -25.52
C ARG A 98 -10.53 5.63 -26.42
N GLN A 99 -10.79 6.43 -27.45
CA GLN A 99 -11.94 6.23 -28.34
C GLN A 99 -11.85 4.91 -29.10
N GLU A 100 -10.69 4.61 -29.68
CA GLU A 100 -10.54 3.42 -30.52
C GLU A 100 -10.39 2.13 -29.71
N LEU A 101 -9.75 2.17 -28.54
CA LEU A 101 -9.70 1.01 -27.63
C LEU A 101 -11.07 0.71 -27.04
N ALA A 102 -11.84 1.72 -26.65
CA ALA A 102 -13.23 1.53 -26.22
C ALA A 102 -14.09 0.91 -27.34
N ALA A 103 -13.89 1.30 -28.59
CA ALA A 103 -14.57 0.69 -29.74
C ALA A 103 -14.19 -0.79 -29.98
N GLN A 104 -13.08 -1.25 -29.39
CA GLN A 104 -12.61 -2.63 -29.40
C GLN A 104 -12.98 -3.40 -28.10
N GLY A 105 -13.76 -2.79 -27.21
CA GLY A 105 -14.23 -3.41 -25.96
C GLY A 105 -13.23 -3.38 -24.82
N TRP A 106 -12.23 -2.49 -24.86
CA TRP A 106 -11.33 -2.23 -23.73
C TRP A 106 -11.95 -1.19 -22.80
N HIS A 107 -11.89 -1.45 -21.49
CA HIS A 107 -12.38 -0.51 -20.47
C HIS A 107 -11.21 0.21 -19.81
N GLU A 108 -11.16 1.54 -19.92
CA GLU A 108 -10.19 2.36 -19.17
C GLU A 108 -10.51 2.31 -17.69
N TYR A 109 -9.50 2.16 -16.84
CA TYR A 109 -9.65 2.14 -15.39
C TYR A 109 -8.63 3.05 -14.69
N THR A 110 -8.97 3.42 -13.45
CA THR A 110 -8.05 4.04 -12.49
C THR A 110 -7.72 3.07 -11.37
N ARG A 111 -6.55 3.20 -10.76
CA ARG A 111 -6.25 2.42 -9.55
C ARG A 111 -6.95 3.05 -8.34
N PRO A 112 -7.53 2.27 -7.41
CA PRO A 112 -8.08 2.80 -6.17
C PRO A 112 -7.04 3.66 -5.45
N ASN A 113 -7.47 4.77 -4.85
CA ASN A 113 -6.62 5.69 -4.09
C ASN A 113 -5.40 6.26 -4.86
N SER A 114 -5.39 6.18 -6.20
CA SER A 114 -4.33 6.78 -7.01
C SER A 114 -4.66 8.22 -7.36
N ALA A 115 -3.69 9.12 -7.13
CA ALA A 115 -3.72 10.47 -7.67
C ALA A 115 -2.80 10.52 -8.90
N SER A 116 -3.33 10.95 -10.04
CA SER A 116 -2.53 11.25 -11.23
C SER A 116 -2.38 12.76 -11.38
N ALA A 117 -1.15 13.20 -11.63
CA ALA A 117 -0.87 14.59 -11.99
C ALA A 117 -1.16 14.79 -13.49
N ASP A 118 -1.88 15.85 -13.84
CA ASP A 118 -2.07 16.25 -15.24
C ASP A 118 -0.74 16.73 -15.82
N ASN A 119 -0.10 15.87 -16.62
CA ASN A 119 1.08 16.21 -17.39
C ASN A 119 0.70 16.44 -18.86
N PRO A 120 0.89 17.65 -19.43
CA PRO A 120 0.55 17.92 -20.83
C PRO A 120 1.46 17.19 -21.82
N ASP A 121 2.67 16.80 -21.39
CA ASP A 121 3.67 16.11 -22.20
C ASP A 121 3.69 14.59 -21.97
N MET A 122 2.87 14.08 -21.03
CA MET A 122 2.77 12.66 -20.73
C MET A 122 1.36 12.25 -20.28
N GLN A 123 0.85 11.15 -20.81
CA GLN A 123 -0.36 10.48 -20.33
C GLN A 123 -0.09 8.99 -20.16
N MET A 124 -0.51 8.44 -19.03
CA MET A 124 -0.57 7.00 -18.80
C MET A 124 -2.03 6.58 -18.73
N LEU A 125 -2.42 5.67 -19.62
CA LEU A 125 -3.75 5.10 -19.69
C LEU A 125 -3.66 3.62 -19.36
N ALA A 126 -4.62 3.08 -18.63
CA ALA A 126 -4.69 1.68 -18.30
C ALA A 126 -6.05 1.12 -18.67
N PHE A 127 -6.06 -0.04 -19.32
CA PHE A 127 -7.26 -0.69 -19.82
C PHE A 127 -7.28 -2.16 -19.42
N ILE A 128 -8.48 -2.72 -19.22
CA ILE A 128 -8.67 -4.15 -19.00
C ILE A 128 -9.65 -4.75 -20.01
N GLN A 129 -9.40 -6.02 -20.36
CA GLN A 129 -10.27 -6.84 -21.19
C GLN A 129 -9.92 -8.33 -21.00
N ASN A 130 -10.88 -9.18 -20.62
CA ASN A 130 -10.79 -10.65 -20.62
C ASN A 130 -9.49 -11.20 -20.00
N GLY A 131 -9.19 -10.82 -18.75
CA GLY A 131 -7.99 -11.26 -18.06
C GLY A 131 -6.67 -10.70 -18.62
N LEU A 132 -6.73 -9.59 -19.35
CA LEU A 132 -5.56 -8.85 -19.83
C LEU A 132 -5.61 -7.41 -19.35
N GLU A 133 -4.45 -6.89 -18.96
CA GLU A 133 -4.20 -5.48 -18.75
C GLU A 133 -3.40 -4.93 -19.93
N LEU A 134 -3.87 -3.82 -20.50
CA LEU A 134 -3.18 -3.06 -21.52
C LEU A 134 -2.89 -1.66 -20.98
N SER A 135 -1.62 -1.32 -20.83
CA SER A 135 -1.22 0.06 -20.56
C SER A 135 -0.82 0.77 -21.85
N SER A 136 -1.15 2.06 -21.95
CA SER A 136 -0.70 2.96 -23.00
C SER A 136 0.06 4.11 -22.37
N TYR A 137 1.36 4.15 -22.62
CA TYR A 137 2.24 5.23 -22.23
C TYR A 137 2.46 6.17 -23.42
N ILE A 138 2.01 7.42 -23.28
CA ILE A 138 1.97 8.42 -24.35
C ILE A 138 2.81 9.60 -23.87
N THR A 139 3.93 9.89 -24.52
CA THR A 139 4.86 10.93 -24.06
C THR A 139 5.51 11.67 -25.22
N VAL A 140 5.93 12.91 -25.01
CA VAL A 140 6.82 13.61 -25.95
C VAL A 140 8.19 12.91 -25.93
N ALA A 141 8.73 12.62 -27.11
CA ALA A 141 10.04 11.99 -27.27
C ALA A 141 11.06 12.99 -27.86
N PRO A 142 11.87 13.67 -27.03
CA PRO A 142 12.85 14.67 -27.51
C PRO A 142 13.87 14.10 -28.49
N ALA A 143 14.29 12.85 -28.29
CA ALA A 143 15.21 12.14 -29.17
C ALA A 143 14.62 11.83 -30.56
N GLN A 144 13.30 11.91 -30.71
CA GLN A 144 12.58 11.68 -31.98
C GLN A 144 11.95 12.97 -32.51
N ASP A 145 12.72 14.06 -32.50
CA ASP A 145 12.30 15.39 -32.97
C ASP A 145 11.08 15.95 -32.21
N ASN A 146 10.92 15.62 -30.92
CA ASN A 146 9.78 15.99 -30.07
C ASN A 146 8.41 15.50 -30.60
N LYS A 147 8.38 14.39 -31.34
CA LYS A 147 7.11 13.70 -31.67
C LYS A 147 6.52 13.04 -30.44
N THR A 148 5.22 12.73 -30.50
CA THR A 148 4.58 11.91 -29.47
C THR A 148 4.93 10.44 -29.72
N SER A 149 5.55 9.81 -28.73
CA SER A 149 5.75 8.36 -28.67
C SER A 149 4.59 7.71 -27.95
N VAL A 150 4.12 6.59 -28.49
CA VAL A 150 3.08 5.75 -27.90
C VAL A 150 3.66 4.37 -27.72
N GLN A 151 3.60 3.86 -26.50
CA GLN A 151 3.93 2.49 -26.17
C GLN A 151 2.72 1.81 -25.56
N TYR A 152 2.29 0.73 -26.18
CA TYR A 152 1.35 -0.22 -25.61
C TYR A 152 2.11 -1.36 -24.95
N SER A 153 1.71 -1.74 -23.75
CA SER A 153 2.26 -2.90 -23.03
C SER A 153 1.13 -3.77 -22.53
N LEU A 154 1.19 -5.06 -22.85
CA LEU A 154 0.16 -6.04 -22.51
C LEU A 154 0.67 -7.01 -21.46
N ILE A 155 -0.12 -7.22 -20.42
CA ILE A 155 0.18 -8.15 -19.33
C ILE A 155 -1.03 -9.08 -19.13
N PRO A 156 -0.84 -10.41 -19.13
CA PRO A 156 -1.89 -11.33 -18.71
C PRO A 156 -2.07 -11.27 -17.19
N LEU A 157 -3.32 -11.17 -16.75
CA LEU A 157 -3.71 -11.15 -15.35
C LEU A 157 -3.84 -12.58 -14.81
N ALA A 158 -3.52 -12.77 -13.53
CA ALA A 158 -3.70 -14.04 -12.84
C ALA A 158 -5.18 -14.39 -12.61
N LEU A 159 -6.02 -13.36 -12.54
CA LEU A 159 -7.45 -13.44 -12.30
C LEU A 159 -8.19 -12.59 -13.33
N ASP A 160 -9.17 -13.18 -14.00
CA ASP A 160 -10.12 -12.44 -14.83
C ASP A 160 -11.30 -11.98 -13.97
N MET A 161 -11.61 -10.68 -14.02
CA MET A 161 -12.75 -10.07 -13.32
C MET A 161 -13.66 -9.43 -14.38
N PRO A 162 -14.75 -10.11 -14.78
CA PRO A 162 -15.62 -9.68 -15.87
C PRO A 162 -16.20 -8.28 -15.67
N LEU A 163 -16.26 -7.51 -16.77
CA LEU A 163 -16.91 -6.21 -16.83
C LEU A 163 -18.04 -6.23 -17.87
N PRO A 164 -19.21 -5.65 -17.57
CA PRO A 164 -20.23 -5.44 -18.59
C PRO A 164 -19.82 -4.32 -19.56
N ASP A 165 -20.24 -4.41 -20.82
CA ASP A 165 -19.93 -3.44 -21.88
C ASP A 165 -20.31 -1.98 -21.54
N ASP A 166 -21.27 -1.78 -20.63
CA ASP A 166 -21.77 -0.48 -20.20
C ASP A 166 -21.12 0.06 -18.92
N ALA A 167 -20.08 -0.61 -18.40
CA ALA A 167 -19.34 -0.20 -17.23
C ALA A 167 -18.66 1.16 -17.42
N ALA A 168 -18.80 2.02 -16.41
CA ALA A 168 -18.22 3.35 -16.33
C ALA A 168 -17.59 3.57 -14.94
N ALA A 169 -16.68 4.55 -14.84
CA ALA A 169 -15.94 4.85 -13.61
C ALA A 169 -15.28 3.59 -13.02
N VAL A 170 -14.57 2.85 -13.88
CA VAL A 170 -13.94 1.59 -13.52
C VAL A 170 -12.72 1.87 -12.64
N GLU A 171 -12.68 1.20 -11.49
CA GLU A 171 -11.54 1.12 -10.59
C GLU A 171 -11.06 -0.32 -10.54
N PHE A 172 -9.76 -0.55 -10.67
CA PHE A 172 -9.22 -1.91 -10.69
C PHE A 172 -7.85 -2.01 -10.03
N ASP A 173 -7.65 -3.08 -9.26
CA ASP A 173 -6.37 -3.48 -8.70
C ASP A 173 -6.22 -5.01 -8.80
N ALA A 174 -5.15 -5.46 -9.46
CA ALA A 174 -4.84 -6.88 -9.61
C ALA A 174 -4.06 -7.46 -8.42
N SER A 175 -3.39 -6.62 -7.63
CA SER A 175 -2.57 -7.03 -6.48
C SER A 175 -3.41 -7.30 -5.24
N GLN A 176 -4.45 -6.49 -5.04
CA GLN A 176 -5.54 -6.75 -4.12
C GLN A 176 -6.80 -6.94 -4.97
N PRO A 177 -7.22 -8.18 -5.27
CA PRO A 177 -8.31 -8.45 -6.20
C PRO A 177 -9.52 -7.56 -5.94
N TYR A 178 -9.65 -6.50 -6.75
CA TYR A 178 -10.68 -5.47 -6.61
C TYR A 178 -11.07 -4.95 -7.99
N LEU A 179 -12.37 -4.89 -8.22
CA LEU A 179 -12.99 -4.26 -9.37
C LEU A 179 -14.21 -3.47 -8.92
N GLY A 180 -14.18 -2.15 -9.06
CA GLY A 180 -15.30 -1.26 -8.82
C GLY A 180 -15.79 -0.62 -10.12
N PHE A 181 -17.09 -0.46 -10.32
CA PHE A 181 -17.63 0.29 -11.47
C PHE A 181 -19.08 0.75 -11.23
N ARG A 182 -19.59 1.53 -12.18
CA ARG A 182 -20.99 1.94 -12.29
C ARG A 182 -21.57 1.43 -13.60
N SER A 183 -22.81 0.95 -13.59
CA SER A 183 -23.54 0.54 -14.79
C SER A 183 -24.97 1.04 -14.74
N PRO A 184 -25.59 1.45 -15.87
CA PRO A 184 -27.02 1.78 -15.93
C PRO A 184 -27.94 0.56 -15.77
N ALA A 185 -27.41 -0.67 -15.79
CA ALA A 185 -28.17 -1.89 -15.56
C ALA A 185 -28.70 -1.98 -14.12
N SER A 186 -29.78 -2.74 -13.92
CA SER A 186 -30.30 -3.02 -12.57
C SER A 186 -29.43 -4.05 -11.85
N PRO A 187 -29.47 -4.10 -10.50
CA PRO A 187 -28.78 -5.14 -9.75
C PRO A 187 -29.09 -6.55 -10.26
N GLU A 188 -30.37 -6.87 -10.54
CA GLU A 188 -30.75 -8.20 -11.02
C GLU A 188 -30.16 -8.55 -12.39
N SER A 189 -30.02 -7.55 -13.27
CA SER A 189 -29.40 -7.75 -14.59
C SER A 189 -27.91 -8.03 -14.45
N LEU A 190 -27.24 -7.34 -13.53
CA LEU A 190 -25.82 -7.57 -13.23
C LEU A 190 -25.60 -8.90 -12.51
N VAL A 191 -26.53 -9.35 -11.66
CA VAL A 191 -26.49 -10.70 -11.08
C VAL A 191 -26.54 -11.77 -12.17
N GLU A 192 -27.45 -11.64 -13.15
CA GLU A 192 -27.54 -12.59 -14.26
C GLU A 192 -26.26 -12.61 -15.10
N PHE A 193 -25.68 -11.43 -15.36
CA PHE A 193 -24.37 -11.29 -16.02
C PHE A 193 -23.28 -12.04 -15.25
N TYR A 194 -23.05 -11.71 -13.97
CA TYR A 194 -21.97 -12.31 -13.19
C TYR A 194 -22.15 -13.82 -12.97
N ARG A 195 -23.37 -14.31 -12.78
CA ARG A 195 -23.63 -15.75 -12.73
C ARG A 195 -23.18 -16.46 -14.00
N GLY A 196 -23.45 -15.87 -15.17
CA GLY A 196 -23.00 -16.40 -16.45
C GLY A 196 -21.49 -16.39 -16.58
N GLU A 197 -20.89 -15.19 -16.50
CA GLU A 197 -19.47 -14.99 -16.76
C GLU A 197 -18.58 -15.74 -15.75
N MET A 198 -18.90 -15.66 -14.45
CA MET A 198 -18.12 -16.35 -13.42
C MET A 198 -18.20 -17.89 -13.59
N THR A 199 -19.37 -18.42 -13.97
CA THR A 199 -19.52 -19.86 -14.27
C THR A 199 -18.67 -20.27 -15.48
N ASP A 200 -18.66 -19.46 -16.55
CA ASP A 200 -17.85 -19.73 -17.74
C ASP A 200 -16.34 -19.65 -17.44
N LEU A 201 -15.95 -18.82 -16.46
CA LEU A 201 -14.59 -18.76 -15.91
C LEU A 201 -14.26 -19.88 -14.92
N GLY A 202 -15.21 -20.77 -14.61
CA GLY A 202 -15.02 -21.92 -13.73
C GLY A 202 -15.21 -21.63 -12.24
N TRP A 203 -15.75 -20.48 -11.88
CA TRP A 203 -16.15 -20.16 -10.51
C TRP A 203 -17.52 -20.76 -10.18
N THR A 204 -17.72 -21.11 -8.92
CA THR A 204 -18.98 -21.65 -8.39
C THR A 204 -19.58 -20.65 -7.41
N GLU A 205 -20.84 -20.26 -7.61
CA GLU A 205 -21.58 -19.46 -6.63
C GLU A 205 -21.81 -20.26 -5.35
N ILE A 206 -21.61 -19.60 -4.20
CA ILE A 206 -21.99 -20.13 -2.90
C ILE A 206 -23.42 -19.68 -2.61
N GLU A 207 -24.39 -20.50 -3.02
CA GLU A 207 -25.81 -20.14 -3.05
C GLU A 207 -26.36 -19.63 -1.70
N ASP A 208 -25.83 -20.14 -0.58
CA ASP A 208 -26.28 -19.76 0.78
C ASP A 208 -25.87 -18.33 1.20
N THR A 209 -25.00 -17.67 0.43
CA THR A 209 -24.55 -16.29 0.68
C THR A 209 -25.33 -15.24 -0.12
N ALA A 210 -26.15 -15.67 -1.09
CA ALA A 210 -26.75 -14.77 -2.05
C ALA A 210 -27.89 -13.95 -1.43
N THR A 211 -27.72 -12.63 -1.39
CA THR A 211 -28.79 -11.67 -1.08
C THR A 211 -29.16 -10.93 -2.36
N ILE A 212 -30.42 -10.97 -2.79
CA ILE A 212 -30.84 -10.31 -4.03
C ILE A 212 -32.14 -9.55 -3.81
N SER A 213 -32.10 -8.26 -4.09
CA SER A 213 -33.24 -7.37 -4.11
C SER A 213 -33.11 -6.35 -5.25
N PRO A 214 -34.18 -5.61 -5.57
CA PRO A 214 -34.09 -4.53 -6.57
C PRO A 214 -33.18 -3.37 -6.19
N GLU A 215 -32.89 -3.19 -4.91
CA GLU A 215 -32.08 -2.07 -4.41
C GLU A 215 -30.63 -2.48 -4.12
N GLN A 216 -30.38 -3.76 -3.86
CA GLN A 216 -29.05 -4.28 -3.57
C GLN A 216 -28.96 -5.78 -3.87
N ALA A 217 -27.78 -6.25 -4.26
CA ALA A 217 -27.49 -7.66 -4.34
C ALA A 217 -26.05 -7.98 -3.90
N SER A 218 -25.85 -9.13 -3.28
CA SER A 218 -24.55 -9.65 -2.87
C SER A 218 -24.46 -11.13 -3.22
N LEU A 219 -23.37 -11.56 -3.84
CA LEU A 219 -23.10 -12.94 -4.23
C LEU A 219 -21.65 -13.27 -3.96
N THR A 220 -21.37 -14.46 -3.46
CA THR A 220 -19.99 -14.95 -3.33
C THR A 220 -19.72 -16.08 -4.31
N PHE A 221 -18.59 -16.01 -4.99
CA PHE A 221 -18.11 -17.01 -5.94
C PHE A 221 -16.78 -17.59 -5.43
N ALA A 222 -16.60 -18.90 -5.54
CA ALA A 222 -15.35 -19.58 -5.20
C ALA A 222 -14.83 -20.40 -6.40
N ASN A 223 -13.51 -20.34 -6.63
CA ASN A 223 -12.82 -21.19 -7.60
C ASN A 223 -12.20 -22.42 -6.90
N ASP A 224 -11.64 -22.17 -5.71
CA ASP A 224 -11.25 -23.18 -4.73
C ASP A 224 -11.72 -22.67 -3.36
N PRO A 225 -12.73 -23.28 -2.72
CA PRO A 225 -13.38 -22.73 -1.52
C PRO A 225 -12.46 -22.62 -0.31
N GLU A 226 -11.26 -23.22 -0.34
CA GLU A 226 -10.24 -23.09 0.71
C GLU A 226 -9.13 -22.07 0.36
N GLN A 227 -9.08 -21.53 -0.87
CA GLN A 227 -8.00 -20.64 -1.31
C GLN A 227 -8.46 -19.28 -1.83
N MET A 228 -9.62 -19.18 -2.48
CA MET A 228 -10.06 -17.91 -3.05
C MET A 228 -11.57 -17.82 -3.21
N ALA A 229 -12.15 -16.80 -2.58
CA ALA A 229 -13.52 -16.36 -2.78
C ALA A 229 -13.54 -14.89 -3.24
N LEU A 230 -14.47 -14.57 -4.13
CA LEU A 230 -14.77 -13.20 -4.57
C LEU A 230 -16.22 -12.88 -4.21
N THR A 231 -16.43 -11.75 -3.56
CA THR A 231 -17.76 -11.24 -3.25
C THR A 231 -18.11 -10.09 -4.19
N LEU A 232 -19.18 -10.28 -4.95
CA LEU A 232 -19.86 -9.25 -5.71
C LEU A 232 -20.83 -8.53 -4.79
N SER A 233 -20.76 -7.21 -4.72
CA SER A 233 -21.74 -6.35 -4.06
C SER A 233 -22.27 -5.32 -5.05
N LEU A 234 -23.59 -5.17 -5.08
CA LEU A 234 -24.34 -4.33 -6.00
C LEU A 234 -25.27 -3.43 -5.18
N THR A 235 -25.26 -2.14 -5.45
CA THR A 235 -26.15 -1.16 -4.80
C THR A 235 -26.77 -0.26 -5.87
N ALA A 236 -28.10 -0.21 -5.90
CA ALA A 236 -28.83 0.70 -6.77
C ALA A 236 -28.60 2.16 -6.31
N GLU A 237 -28.30 3.03 -7.25
CA GLU A 237 -28.09 4.47 -7.01
C GLU A 237 -28.85 5.30 -8.07
N ASP A 238 -28.96 6.61 -7.83
CA ASP A 238 -29.55 7.54 -8.81
C ASP A 238 -28.77 7.50 -10.13
N GLY A 239 -29.32 6.80 -11.13
CA GLY A 239 -28.74 6.69 -12.47
C GLY A 239 -28.12 5.34 -12.82
N GLY A 240 -28.22 4.32 -11.95
CA GLY A 240 -27.75 2.96 -12.25
C GLY A 240 -27.48 2.11 -11.01
N THR A 241 -26.51 1.21 -11.11
CA THR A 241 -26.00 0.35 -10.05
C THR A 241 -24.51 0.60 -9.87
N LYS A 242 -24.08 0.79 -8.62
CA LYS A 242 -22.67 0.69 -8.23
C LYS A 242 -22.36 -0.77 -7.95
N ALA A 243 -21.26 -1.27 -8.50
CA ALA A 243 -20.84 -2.65 -8.37
C ALA A 243 -19.40 -2.71 -7.84
N THR A 244 -19.12 -3.66 -6.96
CA THR A 244 -17.78 -4.00 -6.49
C THR A 244 -17.62 -5.52 -6.47
N LEU A 245 -16.51 -6.01 -7.01
CA LEU A 245 -16.09 -7.40 -6.90
C LEU A 245 -14.73 -7.42 -6.20
N GLN A 246 -14.62 -8.10 -5.06
CA GLN A 246 -13.39 -8.11 -4.27
C GLN A 246 -13.16 -9.43 -3.55
N SER A 247 -11.92 -9.71 -3.16
CA SER A 247 -11.58 -10.90 -2.36
C SER A 247 -12.31 -10.94 -1.02
N PHE A 248 -12.72 -12.14 -0.62
CA PHE A 248 -13.33 -12.47 0.67
C PHE A 248 -12.52 -13.57 1.35
N ASP A 249 -12.31 -13.47 2.67
CA ASP A 249 -11.58 -14.49 3.42
C ASP A 249 -12.44 -15.76 3.54
N SER A 250 -11.95 -16.87 2.97
CA SER A 250 -12.64 -18.16 2.92
C SER A 250 -12.81 -18.83 4.29
N ALA A 251 -12.11 -18.38 5.33
CA ALA A 251 -12.25 -18.92 6.69
C ALA A 251 -13.67 -18.70 7.29
N LEU A 252 -14.43 -17.73 6.76
CA LEU A 252 -15.80 -17.41 7.19
C LEU A 252 -16.89 -18.33 6.60
N LEU A 253 -16.61 -19.10 5.54
CA LEU A 253 -17.63 -19.83 4.78
C LEU A 253 -17.87 -21.29 5.24
N SER A 254 -16.95 -21.86 6.02
CA SER A 254 -17.07 -23.23 6.55
C SER A 254 -18.01 -23.33 7.77
N ALA A 255 -18.44 -22.20 8.34
CA ALA A 255 -19.42 -22.16 9.43
C ALA A 255 -20.89 -22.25 8.97
N THR A 256 -21.16 -22.04 7.68
CA THR A 256 -22.52 -21.83 7.13
C THR A 256 -23.14 -23.04 6.41
N ALA A 257 -22.45 -24.18 6.30
CA ALA A 257 -22.81 -25.25 5.35
C ALA A 257 -23.40 -26.54 5.94
N GLU A 258 -24.02 -26.55 7.13
CA GLU A 258 -24.88 -27.68 7.55
C GLU A 258 -26.30 -27.23 7.97
N PRO A 259 -27.36 -27.69 7.28
CA PRO A 259 -28.73 -27.36 7.64
C PRO A 259 -29.20 -28.29 8.76
N PHE A 260 -29.39 -27.77 9.98
CA PHE A 260 -29.97 -28.58 11.06
C PHE A 260 -31.49 -28.78 10.87
N PRO A 261 -31.98 -30.03 10.83
CA PRO A 261 -33.40 -30.31 10.83
C PRO A 261 -34.02 -29.94 12.20
N THR A 262 -35.00 -29.04 12.15
CA THR A 262 -36.01 -28.87 13.20
C THR A 262 -36.69 -30.22 13.49
N GLU A 263 -36.77 -30.57 14.78
CA GLU A 263 -37.28 -31.83 15.36
C GLU A 263 -36.22 -32.92 15.61
N GLU A 264 -35.42 -32.77 16.67
CA GLU A 264 -35.27 -33.77 17.75
C GLU A 264 -34.47 -33.12 18.91
N LEU A 265 -35.16 -32.26 19.67
CA LEU A 265 -34.76 -31.91 21.03
C LEU A 265 -34.96 -33.13 21.93
N SER A 266 -33.98 -34.03 21.99
CA SER A 266 -33.65 -34.82 23.18
C SER A 266 -32.51 -35.80 22.88
N GLU A 267 -31.44 -35.68 23.66
CA GLU A 267 -30.30 -36.61 23.73
C GLU A 267 -29.30 -36.58 22.58
N ILE A 268 -28.41 -35.59 22.62
CA ILE A 268 -26.98 -35.87 22.43
C ILE A 268 -26.19 -35.07 23.47
N THR A 269 -25.59 -35.81 24.37
CA THR A 269 -24.66 -35.39 25.42
C THR A 269 -23.30 -35.02 24.84
N GLU A 270 -22.72 -33.94 25.36
CA GLU A 270 -21.29 -33.58 25.39
C GLU A 270 -20.47 -33.85 24.12
N VAL A 271 -20.27 -32.80 23.34
CA VAL A 271 -18.97 -32.55 22.69
C VAL A 271 -18.40 -31.33 23.39
N GLU A 272 -17.25 -31.50 24.05
CA GLU A 272 -16.62 -30.47 24.88
C GLU A 272 -16.15 -29.29 24.03
N THR A 273 -16.76 -28.13 24.24
CA THR A 273 -16.22 -26.81 23.88
C THR A 273 -15.26 -26.38 24.98
N GLY A 274 -13.97 -26.33 24.67
CA GLY A 274 -12.92 -25.96 25.62
C GLY A 274 -12.81 -24.44 25.81
N GLY A 275 -13.73 -23.84 26.55
CA GLY A 275 -13.62 -22.44 27.01
C GLY A 275 -14.89 -21.98 27.73
N ALA A 276 -14.76 -21.45 28.94
CA ALA A 276 -15.89 -20.89 29.68
C ALA A 276 -16.18 -19.45 29.19
N MET A 277 -17.42 -19.16 28.82
CA MET A 277 -17.85 -17.83 28.37
C MET A 277 -17.61 -16.77 29.47
N PRO A 278 -17.03 -15.60 29.13
CA PRO A 278 -16.87 -14.46 30.01
C PRO A 278 -18.18 -14.03 30.70
N ASP A 279 -18.13 -13.69 31.99
CA ASP A 279 -19.29 -13.19 32.75
C ASP A 279 -19.53 -11.70 32.43
N LEU A 280 -20.12 -11.43 31.27
CA LEU A 280 -20.44 -10.08 30.77
C LEU A 280 -21.96 -9.83 30.73
N PRO A 281 -22.41 -8.58 30.94
CA PRO A 281 -23.82 -8.23 30.88
C PRO A 281 -24.30 -8.16 29.42
N PHE A 282 -25.48 -8.73 29.14
CA PHE A 282 -26.13 -8.64 27.83
C PHE A 282 -27.48 -7.92 27.93
N PRO A 283 -27.87 -7.11 26.92
CA PRO A 283 -29.23 -6.58 26.83
C PRO A 283 -30.27 -7.72 26.87
N GLU A 284 -31.44 -7.49 27.49
CA GLU A 284 -32.50 -8.52 27.56
C GLU A 284 -33.00 -8.98 26.19
N ASP A 285 -32.79 -8.17 25.15
CA ASP A 285 -33.18 -8.43 23.78
C ASP A 285 -32.05 -8.96 22.89
N ALA A 286 -30.89 -9.26 23.47
CA ALA A 286 -29.78 -9.91 22.79
C ALA A 286 -30.20 -11.28 22.24
N LYS A 287 -29.86 -11.53 20.97
CA LYS A 287 -30.15 -12.76 20.24
C LYS A 287 -28.88 -13.27 19.60
N ASP A 288 -28.83 -14.58 19.37
CA ASP A 288 -27.75 -15.23 18.63
C ASP A 288 -26.38 -14.94 19.26
N VAL A 289 -26.31 -15.00 20.60
CA VAL A 289 -25.06 -14.80 21.34
C VAL A 289 -24.13 -15.97 21.10
N VAL A 290 -23.01 -15.70 20.44
CA VAL A 290 -21.94 -16.66 20.14
C VAL A 290 -20.67 -16.18 20.83
N TYR A 291 -20.02 -17.07 21.57
CA TYR A 291 -18.67 -16.83 22.09
C TYR A 291 -17.70 -17.74 21.35
N ASP A 292 -16.75 -17.14 20.66
CA ASP A 292 -15.59 -17.79 20.11
C ASP A 292 -14.46 -17.73 21.14
N ALA A 293 -14.12 -18.87 21.72
CA ALA A 293 -13.08 -18.96 22.74
C ALA A 293 -11.66 -18.84 22.17
N ASP A 294 -11.46 -19.18 20.90
CA ASP A 294 -10.16 -19.12 20.22
C ASP A 294 -9.89 -17.68 19.75
N ALA A 295 -10.93 -16.99 19.25
CA ALA A 295 -10.86 -15.58 18.88
C ALA A 295 -11.08 -14.61 20.07
N THR A 296 -11.43 -15.13 21.24
CA THR A 296 -11.79 -14.35 22.45
C THR A 296 -12.88 -13.30 22.20
N GLN A 297 -13.82 -13.61 21.32
CA GLN A 297 -14.81 -12.66 20.81
C GLN A 297 -16.24 -13.15 21.06
N ILE A 298 -17.12 -12.24 21.48
CA ILE A 298 -18.55 -12.49 21.61
C ILE A 298 -19.29 -11.68 20.57
N THR A 299 -20.15 -12.32 19.78
CA THR A 299 -21.02 -11.64 18.82
C THR A 299 -22.49 -11.93 19.13
N PHE A 300 -23.35 -10.94 18.92
CA PHE A 300 -24.80 -11.11 19.02
C PHE A 300 -25.53 -10.00 18.26
N THR A 301 -26.83 -10.15 18.06
CA THR A 301 -27.70 -9.10 17.50
C THR A 301 -28.69 -8.60 18.55
N SER A 302 -29.04 -7.31 18.48
CA SER A 302 -30.10 -6.73 19.31
C SER A 302 -31.00 -5.85 18.45
N PRO A 303 -32.34 -5.95 18.60
CA PRO A 303 -33.28 -5.02 17.96
C PRO A 303 -33.16 -3.56 18.45
N SER A 304 -32.44 -3.31 19.55
CA SER A 304 -32.20 -1.96 20.09
C SER A 304 -31.25 -1.16 19.21
N LYS A 305 -31.32 0.17 19.30
CA LYS A 305 -30.44 1.05 18.50
C LYS A 305 -29.05 1.16 19.12
N ILE A 306 -28.05 1.46 18.28
CA ILE A 306 -26.65 1.63 18.69
C ILE A 306 -26.50 2.53 19.94
N PRO A 307 -27.10 3.73 20.03
CA PRO A 307 -26.98 4.55 21.24
C PRO A 307 -27.63 3.93 22.49
N GLU A 308 -28.69 3.14 22.33
CA GLU A 308 -29.38 2.48 23.45
C GLU A 308 -28.55 1.32 24.01
N ILE A 309 -27.90 0.55 23.13
CA ILE A 309 -26.99 -0.53 23.50
C ILE A 309 -25.71 0.04 24.13
N ALA A 310 -25.21 1.15 23.61
CA ALA A 310 -24.06 1.82 24.19
C ALA A 310 -24.33 2.31 25.62
N GLU A 311 -25.50 2.95 25.85
CA GLU A 311 -25.92 3.38 27.20
C GLU A 311 -26.07 2.18 28.14
N PHE A 312 -26.61 1.05 27.65
CA PHE A 312 -26.70 -0.19 28.42
C PHE A 312 -25.31 -0.65 28.92
N TYR A 313 -24.32 -0.74 28.03
CA TYR A 313 -22.98 -1.19 28.40
C TYR A 313 -22.28 -0.22 29.35
N ARG A 314 -22.39 1.09 29.13
CA ARG A 314 -21.87 2.11 30.05
C ARG A 314 -22.41 1.94 31.47
N GLN A 315 -23.70 1.66 31.61
CA GLN A 315 -24.30 1.45 32.92
C GLN A 315 -23.92 0.08 33.51
N ALA A 316 -24.10 -1.01 32.76
CA ALA A 316 -23.94 -2.36 33.28
C ALA A 316 -22.47 -2.67 33.62
N LEU A 317 -21.52 -2.25 32.78
CA LEU A 317 -20.10 -2.48 33.00
C LEU A 317 -19.55 -1.57 34.11
N SER A 318 -20.01 -0.32 34.23
CA SER A 318 -19.60 0.54 35.35
C SER A 318 -20.09 0.04 36.71
N GLU A 319 -21.28 -0.57 36.78
CA GLU A 319 -21.77 -1.26 37.99
C GLU A 319 -20.93 -2.49 38.37
N GLN A 320 -20.33 -3.14 37.36
CA GLN A 320 -19.38 -4.24 37.55
C GLN A 320 -17.94 -3.77 37.80
N GLY A 321 -17.69 -2.47 37.79
CA GLY A 321 -16.41 -1.85 38.12
C GLY A 321 -15.45 -1.67 36.93
N TRP A 322 -15.95 -1.76 35.70
CA TRP A 322 -15.22 -1.40 34.49
C TRP A 322 -15.19 0.11 34.29
N GLN A 323 -14.11 0.63 33.71
CA GLN A 323 -13.92 2.04 33.41
C GLN A 323 -13.91 2.23 31.90
N GLU A 324 -14.86 3.01 31.37
CA GLU A 324 -14.89 3.41 29.96
C GLU A 324 -13.74 4.38 29.67
N ASP A 325 -12.99 4.14 28.60
CA ASP A 325 -12.09 5.14 28.02
C ASP A 325 -12.85 5.99 27.00
N ALA A 326 -13.28 7.17 27.44
CA ALA A 326 -14.05 8.08 26.62
C ALA A 326 -13.27 8.71 25.45
N ASN A 327 -11.93 8.58 25.41
CA ASN A 327 -11.12 9.08 24.28
C ASN A 327 -11.14 8.12 23.09
N PHE A 328 -11.34 6.83 23.35
CA PHE A 328 -11.42 5.78 22.34
C PHE A 328 -12.84 5.27 22.10
N SER A 329 -13.78 5.67 22.97
CA SER A 329 -15.20 5.37 22.80
C SER A 329 -15.91 6.45 21.96
N MET A 330 -16.58 6.04 20.88
CA MET A 330 -17.43 6.91 20.06
C MET A 330 -18.78 6.27 19.81
N VAL A 331 -19.86 7.06 19.82
CA VAL A 331 -21.22 6.56 19.56
C VAL A 331 -21.94 7.54 18.66
N GLU A 332 -22.24 7.09 17.44
CA GLU A 332 -23.07 7.75 16.45
C GLU A 332 -24.29 6.89 16.10
N ASP A 333 -25.19 7.42 15.27
CA ASP A 333 -26.42 6.71 14.91
C ASP A 333 -26.19 5.45 14.06
N MET A 334 -25.08 5.40 13.32
CA MET A 334 -24.74 4.32 12.36
C MET A 334 -23.46 3.55 12.71
N PHE A 335 -22.83 3.87 13.84
CA PHE A 335 -21.62 3.21 14.32
C PHE A 335 -21.41 3.52 15.79
N GLY A 336 -20.98 2.54 16.57
CA GLY A 336 -20.47 2.77 17.93
C GLY A 336 -19.27 1.89 18.21
N SER A 337 -18.34 2.40 19.00
CA SER A 337 -17.23 1.67 19.60
C SER A 337 -17.12 2.13 21.04
N LEU A 338 -17.06 1.20 21.99
CA LEU A 338 -16.84 1.49 23.40
C LEU A 338 -15.65 0.68 23.89
N GLU A 339 -14.74 1.36 24.56
CA GLU A 339 -13.56 0.73 25.16
C GLU A 339 -13.69 0.77 26.69
N PHE A 340 -13.58 -0.39 27.33
CA PHE A 340 -13.60 -0.52 28.78
C PHE A 340 -12.37 -1.25 29.30
N SER A 341 -11.92 -0.88 30.50
CA SER A 341 -10.85 -1.57 31.21
C SER A 341 -11.22 -1.91 32.66
N GLN A 342 -10.75 -3.06 33.14
CA GLN A 342 -10.84 -3.48 34.53
C GLN A 342 -9.60 -4.27 34.91
N GLY A 343 -8.63 -3.61 35.56
CA GLY A 343 -7.33 -4.24 35.85
C GLY A 343 -6.56 -4.49 34.56
N ASP A 344 -6.11 -5.73 34.36
CA ASP A 344 -5.40 -6.17 33.14
C ASP A 344 -6.36 -6.67 32.04
N GLN A 345 -7.67 -6.54 32.25
CA GLN A 345 -8.69 -6.98 31.31
C GLN A 345 -9.23 -5.78 30.53
N THR A 346 -9.39 -5.95 29.22
CA THR A 346 -9.99 -4.95 28.32
C THR A 346 -11.17 -5.55 27.58
N LEU A 347 -12.16 -4.68 27.30
CA LEU A 347 -13.32 -4.99 26.48
C LEU A 347 -13.44 -3.91 25.40
N SER A 348 -13.34 -4.32 24.15
CA SER A 348 -13.75 -3.48 23.01
C SER A 348 -15.14 -3.92 22.57
N ILE A 349 -16.09 -3.00 22.52
CA ILE A 349 -17.46 -3.25 22.09
C ILE A 349 -17.73 -2.47 20.83
N THR A 350 -17.80 -3.17 19.70
CA THR A 350 -18.17 -2.59 18.41
C THR A 350 -19.66 -2.80 18.15
N LEU A 351 -20.32 -1.73 17.73
CA LEU A 351 -21.76 -1.62 17.46
C LEU A 351 -21.95 -1.19 16.00
N LEU A 352 -22.47 -2.09 15.18
CA LEU A 352 -22.77 -1.85 13.77
C LEU A 352 -24.28 -1.94 13.55
N PRO A 353 -24.84 -1.22 12.56
CA PRO A 353 -26.25 -1.34 12.24
C PRO A 353 -26.51 -2.75 11.71
N ASP A 354 -27.56 -3.40 12.22
CA ASP A 354 -27.99 -4.69 11.70
C ASP A 354 -28.68 -4.46 10.34
N VAL A 355 -27.87 -4.50 9.29
CA VAL A 355 -28.28 -4.26 7.90
C VAL A 355 -29.23 -5.35 7.37
N LEU A 356 -29.42 -6.44 8.11
CA LEU A 356 -30.28 -7.57 7.71
C LEU A 356 -31.73 -7.41 8.20
N ASN A 357 -32.01 -6.60 9.23
CA ASN A 357 -33.35 -6.52 9.86
C ASN A 357 -34.00 -5.13 9.89
N ASP A 358 -33.51 -4.16 9.10
CA ASP A 358 -34.07 -2.78 8.95
C ASP A 358 -34.17 -1.91 10.23
N SER A 359 -33.92 -2.47 11.43
CA SER A 359 -33.75 -1.75 12.69
C SER A 359 -33.14 -2.64 13.78
N GLY A 360 -31.91 -2.33 14.20
CA GLY A 360 -31.19 -3.03 15.27
C GLY A 360 -29.70 -2.77 15.20
N ALA A 361 -28.91 -3.38 16.09
CA ALA A 361 -27.46 -3.38 16.01
C ALA A 361 -26.90 -4.80 16.10
N GLN A 362 -25.87 -5.06 15.31
CA GLN A 362 -24.93 -6.13 15.53
C GLN A 362 -23.90 -5.65 16.56
N VAL A 363 -23.63 -6.49 17.55
CA VAL A 363 -22.70 -6.22 18.63
C VAL A 363 -21.58 -7.25 18.60
N MET A 364 -20.36 -6.76 18.63
CA MET A 364 -19.14 -7.55 18.73
C MET A 364 -18.37 -7.08 19.96
N ILE A 365 -17.97 -8.02 20.81
CA ILE A 365 -17.21 -7.76 22.03
C ILE A 365 -15.92 -8.56 21.96
N ASP A 366 -14.80 -7.87 21.87
CA ASP A 366 -13.48 -8.48 22.01
C ASP A 366 -13.08 -8.45 23.47
N VAL A 367 -12.74 -9.63 24.02
CA VAL A 367 -12.46 -9.82 25.45
C VAL A 367 -11.01 -10.22 25.64
N SER A 368 -10.16 -9.31 26.09
CA SER A 368 -8.76 -9.62 26.37
C SER A 368 -8.50 -9.82 27.86
N GLY A 369 -7.64 -10.79 28.20
CA GLY A 369 -7.21 -11.06 29.58
C GLY A 369 -8.13 -11.92 30.45
N MET A 370 -9.11 -12.63 29.86
CA MET A 370 -10.02 -13.55 30.57
C MET A 370 -9.79 -15.02 30.18
N VAL A 371 -8.84 -15.73 30.81
CA VAL A 371 -8.62 -17.16 30.54
C VAL A 371 -8.71 -18.00 31.82
N ALA A 372 -9.52 -19.07 31.77
CA ALA A 372 -9.59 -20.11 32.80
C ALA A 372 -8.53 -21.20 32.55
N PRO A 373 -7.87 -21.76 33.59
CA PRO A 373 -6.74 -22.67 33.40
C PRO A 373 -7.17 -24.10 33.04
N ALA A 374 -6.54 -24.72 32.04
CA ALA A 374 -6.76 -26.15 31.69
C ALA A 374 -5.44 -26.90 31.38
N GLU A 375 -5.49 -28.22 31.60
CA GLU A 375 -4.42 -29.15 31.97
C GLU A 375 -3.54 -29.75 30.84
N GLU A 376 -2.33 -30.16 31.27
CA GLU A 376 -1.20 -30.81 30.60
C GLU A 376 -1.49 -32.19 29.97
N VAL A 377 -1.13 -32.43 28.69
CA VAL A 377 -1.03 -33.79 28.10
C VAL A 377 0.18 -33.96 27.17
N ALA A 378 0.79 -35.14 27.23
CA ALA A 378 2.18 -35.50 26.90
C ALA A 378 2.56 -35.75 25.43
N GLU A 379 3.87 -35.57 25.14
CA GLU A 379 4.62 -35.73 23.88
C GLU A 379 4.66 -37.14 23.23
N VAL A 380 4.79 -37.17 21.89
CA VAL A 380 5.27 -38.32 21.08
C VAL A 380 6.22 -37.80 19.97
N PRO A 381 7.32 -38.51 19.62
CA PRO A 381 8.55 -37.88 19.08
C PRO A 381 8.68 -37.85 17.55
N ALA A 382 9.51 -36.91 17.09
CA ALA A 382 9.87 -36.58 15.71
C ALA A 382 10.79 -37.61 15.01
N GLU A 383 10.61 -37.80 13.70
CA GLU A 383 11.60 -38.38 12.79
C GLU A 383 12.31 -37.27 11.99
N GLU A 384 13.64 -37.32 12.00
CA GLU A 384 14.56 -36.40 11.35
C GLU A 384 14.52 -36.51 9.81
N SER A 385 14.45 -35.36 9.14
CA SER A 385 15.00 -35.19 7.79
C SER A 385 16.10 -34.11 7.84
N THR A 386 17.23 -34.44 7.23
CA THR A 386 18.48 -33.64 7.27
C THR A 386 18.37 -32.31 6.50
N PRO A 387 19.07 -31.24 6.92
CA PRO A 387 18.91 -29.89 6.38
C PRO A 387 19.66 -29.71 5.06
N ALA A 388 19.01 -29.05 4.09
CA ALA A 388 19.69 -28.42 2.95
C ALA A 388 20.39 -27.13 3.42
N ALA A 389 21.50 -26.79 2.77
CA ALA A 389 22.45 -25.76 3.20
C ALA A 389 21.90 -24.32 3.06
N ASN A 390 22.12 -23.52 4.10
CA ASN A 390 21.77 -22.11 4.28
C ASN A 390 21.99 -21.21 3.05
N ALA A 391 20.92 -20.55 2.58
CA ALA A 391 21.02 -19.27 1.87
C ALA A 391 21.34 -18.16 2.89
N PRO A 392 22.20 -17.16 2.57
CA PRO A 392 22.46 -16.04 3.48
C PRO A 392 21.21 -15.15 3.63
N GLY A 393 21.03 -14.54 4.81
CA GLY A 393 19.90 -13.67 5.15
C GLY A 393 19.91 -12.30 4.45
N TYR A 394 20.06 -12.30 3.12
CA TYR A 394 20.02 -11.10 2.29
C TYR A 394 18.58 -10.62 2.18
N THR A 395 18.28 -9.37 2.58
CA THR A 395 16.95 -8.73 2.44
C THR A 395 17.06 -7.44 1.64
N ILE A 396 15.96 -6.70 1.42
CA ILE A 396 16.02 -5.39 0.76
C ILE A 396 16.91 -4.39 1.55
N ASP A 397 17.16 -4.64 2.83
CA ASP A 397 18.04 -3.79 3.63
C ASP A 397 19.51 -3.90 3.22
N ASP A 398 19.91 -5.02 2.63
CA ASP A 398 21.26 -5.23 2.13
C ASP A 398 21.47 -4.67 0.72
N TRP A 399 20.40 -4.18 0.06
CA TRP A 399 20.48 -3.65 -1.30
C TRP A 399 21.18 -2.29 -1.36
N PRO A 400 22.30 -2.15 -2.09
CA PRO A 400 23.02 -0.89 -2.13
C PRO A 400 22.25 0.16 -2.92
N PHE A 401 22.52 1.44 -2.66
CA PHE A 401 22.11 2.56 -3.51
C PHE A 401 23.28 3.57 -3.59
N PRO A 402 23.38 4.38 -4.66
CA PRO A 402 24.45 5.37 -4.79
C PRO A 402 24.46 6.33 -3.59
N PRO A 403 25.62 6.68 -3.03
CA PRO A 403 25.70 7.54 -1.83
C PRO A 403 25.14 8.95 -2.05
N GLU A 404 24.91 9.33 -3.30
CA GLU A 404 24.37 10.63 -3.73
C GLU A 404 22.86 10.56 -3.99
N ALA A 405 22.23 9.42 -3.69
CA ALA A 405 20.79 9.25 -3.79
C ALA A 405 20.06 10.16 -2.78
N ILE A 406 18.93 10.70 -3.22
CA ILE A 406 17.99 11.52 -2.47
C ILE A 406 16.62 10.84 -2.50
N MET A 407 15.71 11.22 -1.59
CA MET A 407 14.37 10.61 -1.50
C MET A 407 14.41 9.08 -1.36
N VAL A 408 15.42 8.56 -0.65
CA VAL A 408 15.56 7.13 -0.39
C VAL A 408 14.46 6.69 0.60
N ASN A 409 13.64 5.73 0.21
CA ASN A 409 12.58 5.14 1.01
C ASN A 409 12.75 3.62 0.99
N ARG A 410 12.73 2.98 2.16
CA ARG A 410 12.70 1.53 2.33
C ARG A 410 11.50 1.15 3.18
N ALA A 411 10.65 0.27 2.65
CA ALA A 411 9.44 -0.19 3.33
C ALA A 411 9.15 -1.65 2.94
N GLY A 412 9.12 -2.55 3.93
CA GLY A 412 8.94 -3.99 3.70
C GLY A 412 9.99 -4.53 2.74
N ASP A 413 9.54 -5.02 1.58
CA ASP A 413 10.37 -5.60 0.53
C ASP A 413 10.83 -4.56 -0.52
N LYS A 414 10.50 -3.27 -0.34
CA LYS A 414 10.68 -2.22 -1.36
C LYS A 414 11.73 -1.17 -0.98
N LEU A 415 12.56 -0.77 -1.94
CA LEU A 415 13.51 0.35 -1.89
C LEU A 415 13.23 1.28 -3.08
N THR A 416 12.99 2.56 -2.84
CA THR A 416 12.91 3.59 -3.89
C THR A 416 13.87 4.73 -3.60
N TYR A 417 14.42 5.39 -4.62
CA TYR A 417 15.19 6.62 -4.47
C TYR A 417 15.37 7.34 -5.80
N THR A 418 15.89 8.57 -5.74
CA THR A 418 16.29 9.36 -6.92
C THR A 418 17.78 9.66 -6.85
N VAL A 419 18.50 9.65 -7.97
CA VAL A 419 19.94 9.98 -8.02
C VAL A 419 20.25 10.86 -9.22
N GLY A 420 21.09 11.87 -9.04
CA GLY A 420 21.55 12.77 -10.13
C GLY A 420 22.60 12.13 -11.05
N GLN A 421 22.34 10.91 -11.50
CA GLN A 421 23.20 10.12 -12.38
C GLN A 421 22.39 9.62 -13.57
N ASP A 422 23.06 9.43 -14.72
CA ASP A 422 22.43 8.83 -15.89
C ASP A 422 22.15 7.34 -15.68
N LEU A 423 21.23 6.82 -16.49
CA LEU A 423 20.72 5.46 -16.40
C LEU A 423 21.84 4.39 -16.55
N GLN A 424 22.85 4.68 -17.37
CA GLN A 424 24.02 3.82 -17.55
C GLN A 424 24.88 3.74 -16.28
N THR A 425 25.08 4.85 -15.61
CA THR A 425 25.82 4.91 -14.34
C THR A 425 25.09 4.13 -13.25
N VAL A 426 23.75 4.24 -13.19
CA VAL A 426 22.93 3.47 -12.26
C VAL A 426 22.97 1.97 -12.57
N ALA A 427 22.90 1.58 -13.85
CA ALA A 427 23.05 0.17 -14.24
C ALA A 427 24.40 -0.42 -13.83
N ASP A 428 25.48 0.31 -14.08
CA ASP A 428 26.83 -0.13 -13.74
C ASP A 428 27.07 -0.20 -12.23
N PHE A 429 26.36 0.61 -11.45
CA PHE A 429 26.36 0.54 -9.99
C PHE A 429 25.74 -0.76 -9.46
N TYR A 430 24.62 -1.24 -10.04
CA TYR A 430 23.93 -2.44 -9.59
C TYR A 430 24.47 -3.75 -10.15
N ARG A 431 25.19 -3.69 -11.27
CA ARG A 431 25.76 -4.87 -11.91
C ARG A 431 26.51 -5.82 -10.95
N PRO A 432 27.39 -5.34 -10.04
CA PRO A 432 28.07 -6.22 -9.09
C PRO A 432 27.12 -6.91 -8.10
N THR A 433 26.04 -6.24 -7.69
CA THR A 433 25.02 -6.81 -6.79
C THR A 433 24.24 -7.92 -7.49
N PHE A 434 23.83 -7.68 -8.74
CA PHE A 434 23.16 -8.68 -9.55
C PHE A 434 24.05 -9.89 -9.85
N GLU A 435 25.35 -9.67 -10.07
CA GLU A 435 26.34 -10.76 -10.22
C GLU A 435 26.56 -11.53 -8.93
N LEU A 436 26.66 -10.84 -7.79
CA LEU A 436 26.85 -11.45 -6.47
C LEU A 436 25.68 -12.37 -6.10
N MET A 437 24.46 -11.97 -6.44
CA MET A 437 23.22 -12.67 -6.08
C MET A 437 22.74 -13.64 -7.17
N GLU A 438 23.49 -13.77 -8.26
CA GLU A 438 23.15 -14.63 -9.40
C GLU A 438 21.78 -14.29 -10.03
N LEU A 439 21.37 -13.01 -10.00
CA LEU A 439 20.07 -12.52 -10.50
C LEU A 439 20.06 -12.22 -12.01
N GLY A 440 21.23 -12.29 -12.67
CA GLY A 440 21.39 -12.06 -14.11
C GLY A 440 21.44 -10.58 -14.49
N THR A 441 22.49 -10.16 -15.19
CA THR A 441 22.78 -8.73 -15.46
C THR A 441 22.31 -8.21 -16.81
N SER A 442 21.66 -9.03 -17.64
CA SER A 442 21.37 -8.66 -19.05
C SER A 442 20.48 -7.44 -19.22
N CYS A 443 19.62 -7.14 -18.24
CA CYS A 443 18.78 -5.94 -18.23
C CYS A 443 19.55 -4.66 -17.89
N LEU A 444 20.80 -4.78 -17.41
CA LEU A 444 21.72 -3.68 -17.12
C LEU A 444 22.73 -3.46 -18.26
N ASP A 445 22.72 -4.27 -19.32
CA ASP A 445 23.64 -4.17 -20.45
C ASP A 445 23.17 -3.16 -21.51
N ASP A 446 24.11 -2.43 -22.11
CA ASP A 446 23.90 -1.51 -23.24
C ASP A 446 22.77 -0.47 -23.03
N VAL A 447 22.64 0.08 -21.81
CA VAL A 447 21.49 0.92 -21.44
C VAL A 447 21.61 2.41 -21.80
N GLY A 448 22.76 2.84 -22.32
CA GLY A 448 23.04 4.26 -22.61
C GLY A 448 22.14 4.94 -23.65
N ASP A 449 21.31 4.19 -24.38
CA ASP A 449 20.33 4.70 -25.34
C ASP A 449 18.87 4.54 -24.86
N TYR A 450 18.62 4.01 -23.65
CA TYR A 450 17.29 3.83 -23.08
C TYR A 450 16.95 4.93 -22.06
N THR A 451 15.65 5.17 -21.85
CA THR A 451 15.14 6.11 -20.83
C THR A 451 14.67 5.40 -19.55
N SER A 452 14.70 4.06 -19.54
CA SER A 452 14.39 3.25 -18.36
C SER A 452 15.01 1.86 -18.44
N ILE A 453 15.30 1.28 -17.28
CA ILE A 453 15.73 -0.10 -17.05
C ILE A 453 14.60 -0.82 -16.32
N SER A 454 14.29 -2.05 -16.76
CA SER A 454 13.43 -2.96 -16.01
C SER A 454 14.07 -4.33 -15.93
N CYS A 455 14.27 -4.81 -14.73
CA CYS A 455 14.98 -6.02 -14.37
C CYS A 455 14.10 -6.84 -13.45
N SER A 456 13.52 -7.93 -13.96
CA SER A 456 12.84 -8.92 -13.13
C SER A 456 13.68 -10.18 -13.07
N ALA A 457 14.03 -10.62 -11.86
CA ALA A 457 14.87 -11.78 -11.63
C ALA A 457 14.34 -12.61 -10.47
N SER A 458 14.39 -13.93 -10.62
CA SER A 458 14.14 -14.86 -9.52
C SER A 458 14.96 -16.11 -9.72
N ASN A 459 15.52 -16.65 -8.64
CA ASN A 459 16.34 -17.88 -8.65
C ASN A 459 15.81 -18.95 -7.68
N GLY A 460 14.56 -18.82 -7.23
CA GLY A 460 13.92 -19.75 -6.30
C GLY A 460 14.10 -19.40 -4.82
N ASP A 461 15.24 -18.81 -4.47
CA ASP A 461 15.51 -18.28 -3.12
C ASP A 461 15.16 -16.78 -3.02
N TYR A 462 15.25 -16.05 -4.14
CA TYR A 462 14.94 -14.62 -4.20
C TYR A 462 13.97 -14.28 -5.34
N SER A 463 13.19 -13.21 -5.18
CA SER A 463 12.50 -12.48 -6.24
C SER A 463 12.94 -11.03 -6.21
N LEU A 464 13.16 -10.45 -7.39
CA LEU A 464 13.57 -9.07 -7.59
C LEU A 464 12.77 -8.46 -8.73
N ASN A 465 12.20 -7.28 -8.51
CA ASN A 465 11.78 -6.34 -9.54
C ASN A 465 12.52 -5.02 -9.33
N PHE A 466 13.49 -4.75 -10.20
CA PHE A 466 14.26 -3.51 -10.25
C PHE A 466 13.81 -2.68 -11.45
N PHE A 467 13.46 -1.43 -11.21
CA PHE A 467 13.02 -0.47 -12.20
C PHE A 467 13.81 0.82 -12.01
N ALA A 468 14.33 1.40 -13.09
CA ALA A 468 14.96 2.70 -13.05
C ALA A 468 14.53 3.53 -14.26
N PHE A 469 14.31 4.83 -14.14
CA PHE A 469 13.90 5.67 -15.27
C PHE A 469 14.42 7.11 -15.13
N GLU A 470 14.62 7.77 -16.27
CA GLU A 470 15.05 9.16 -16.30
C GLU A 470 13.90 10.11 -15.91
N ALA A 471 14.05 10.84 -14.82
CA ALA A 471 13.04 11.73 -14.26
C ALA A 471 13.20 13.21 -14.70
N GLY A 472 14.04 13.47 -15.71
CA GLY A 472 14.41 14.83 -16.16
C GLY A 472 15.61 15.42 -15.41
N ASP A 473 16.22 16.48 -15.98
CA ASP A 473 17.42 17.15 -15.43
C ASP A 473 18.61 16.24 -15.07
N ASN A 474 18.79 15.14 -15.81
CA ASN A 474 19.86 14.15 -15.60
C ASN A 474 19.73 13.37 -14.28
N ASN A 475 18.51 13.27 -13.73
CA ASN A 475 18.16 12.44 -12.59
C ASN A 475 17.56 11.10 -13.04
N THR A 476 17.89 10.04 -12.31
CA THR A 476 17.30 8.71 -12.45
C THR A 476 16.54 8.37 -11.17
N GLU A 477 15.27 8.01 -11.31
CA GLU A 477 14.47 7.41 -10.24
C GLU A 477 14.59 5.90 -10.30
N VAL A 478 14.72 5.25 -9.14
CA VAL A 478 14.96 3.82 -9.00
C VAL A 478 13.96 3.25 -8.00
N GLU A 479 13.36 2.13 -8.35
CA GLU A 479 12.49 1.31 -7.52
C GLU A 479 12.97 -0.14 -7.55
N ILE A 480 13.02 -0.78 -6.39
CA ILE A 480 13.50 -2.14 -6.21
C ILE A 480 12.55 -2.84 -5.25
N ASN A 481 11.93 -3.93 -5.69
CA ASN A 481 11.15 -4.81 -4.84
C ASN A 481 11.90 -6.13 -4.75
N PHE A 482 12.27 -6.57 -3.55
CA PHE A 482 13.11 -7.75 -3.33
C PHE A 482 12.58 -8.60 -2.17
N THR A 483 12.34 -9.87 -2.46
CA THR A 483 11.82 -10.86 -1.50
C THR A 483 12.79 -12.04 -1.40
N ASN A 484 13.06 -12.54 -0.19
CA ASN A 484 13.86 -13.74 0.08
C ASN A 484 12.98 -14.87 0.61
N TYR A 485 12.71 -15.88 -0.21
CA TYR A 485 11.86 -17.02 0.09
C TYR A 485 12.52 -18.08 0.99
N ALA A 486 13.85 -18.04 1.14
CA ALA A 486 14.58 -18.96 2.01
C ALA A 486 14.42 -18.65 3.52
N LEU A 487 13.85 -17.49 3.86
CA LEU A 487 13.56 -17.09 5.25
C LEU A 487 12.30 -17.74 5.83
N GLY A 488 11.49 -18.44 5.01
CA GLY A 488 10.21 -19.01 5.44
C GLY A 488 9.16 -17.93 5.74
N SER A 489 7.89 -18.22 5.45
CA SER A 489 6.80 -17.45 6.03
C SER A 489 6.88 -17.61 7.54
N THR A 490 7.11 -16.54 8.29
CA THR A 490 7.09 -16.59 9.76
C THR A 490 5.64 -16.72 10.22
N ASP A 491 5.24 -17.97 10.41
CA ASP A 491 4.14 -18.40 11.26
C ASP A 491 4.34 -17.78 12.66
N SER A 492 3.32 -17.07 13.13
CA SER A 492 3.31 -16.37 14.42
C SER A 492 3.04 -17.41 15.52
N GLY A 493 4.09 -18.14 15.88
CA GLY A 493 4.06 -19.15 16.94
C GLY A 493 4.08 -18.50 18.33
N ASP A 494 2.98 -18.72 19.05
CA ASP A 494 2.84 -18.90 20.50
C ASP A 494 4.08 -18.58 21.36
N SER A 495 3.93 -17.58 22.23
CA SER A 495 4.64 -17.54 23.51
C SER A 495 3.78 -16.80 24.52
N SER A 496 2.79 -17.51 25.08
CA SER A 496 2.43 -17.26 26.46
C SER A 496 3.61 -17.71 27.36
N ASP A 497 4.48 -16.80 27.72
CA ASP A 497 5.16 -16.88 29.03
C ASP A 497 5.49 -15.48 29.53
N GLY A 498 5.05 -15.18 30.74
CA GLY A 498 5.25 -13.87 31.34
C GLY A 498 6.72 -13.60 31.62
N GLY A 499 7.18 -12.43 31.19
CA GLY A 499 8.27 -11.70 31.82
C GLY A 499 9.68 -12.23 31.58
N ASP A 500 10.22 -11.92 30.40
CA ASP A 500 11.57 -11.34 30.28
C ASP A 500 11.65 -10.62 28.93
N SER A 501 11.56 -9.29 28.92
CA SER A 501 11.85 -8.49 27.72
C SER A 501 13.31 -8.73 27.37
N GLY A 502 13.56 -9.57 26.37
CA GLY A 502 14.87 -9.61 25.73
C GLY A 502 15.27 -8.19 25.35
N PRO A 503 16.56 -7.81 25.48
CA PRO A 503 16.96 -6.43 25.25
C PRO A 503 16.60 -6.00 23.83
N LEU A 504 15.81 -4.93 23.71
CA LEU A 504 15.52 -4.28 22.43
C LEU A 504 16.82 -3.99 21.70
N THR A 505 16.98 -4.55 20.50
CA THR A 505 18.16 -4.28 19.69
C THR A 505 17.93 -3.04 18.83
N ALA A 506 18.97 -2.22 18.67
CA ALA A 506 18.87 -1.00 17.88
C ALA A 506 19.15 -1.27 16.40
N GLU A 507 18.26 -0.80 15.55
CA GLU A 507 18.50 -0.58 14.14
C GLU A 507 18.88 0.88 13.90
N ASP A 508 19.90 1.12 13.09
CA ASP A 508 20.27 2.47 12.67
C ASP A 508 19.35 2.91 11.51
N LYS A 509 18.57 3.97 11.74
CA LYS A 509 17.77 4.62 10.70
C LYS A 509 18.20 6.09 10.61
N ASP A 510 18.85 6.44 9.51
CA ASP A 510 19.45 7.75 9.22
C ASP A 510 20.49 8.22 10.28
N GLY A 511 21.07 7.35 11.12
CA GLY A 511 22.00 7.71 12.20
C GLY A 511 21.34 7.95 13.56
N LEU A 512 20.08 7.53 13.73
CA LEU A 512 19.40 7.47 15.02
C LEU A 512 18.90 6.03 15.28
N PRO A 513 18.89 5.57 16.53
CA PRO A 513 18.47 4.21 16.87
C PRO A 513 16.95 4.10 16.85
N VAL A 514 16.43 3.04 16.22
CA VAL A 514 15.03 2.62 16.26
C VAL A 514 15.00 1.19 16.82
N PRO A 515 14.09 0.84 17.74
CA PRO A 515 14.02 -0.50 18.30
C PRO A 515 13.59 -1.50 17.23
N SER A 516 14.15 -2.71 17.25
CA SER A 516 13.91 -3.75 16.24
C SER A 516 12.47 -4.27 16.15
N ASP A 517 11.58 -3.89 17.08
CA ASP A 517 10.19 -4.29 17.11
C ASP A 517 9.23 -3.26 16.50
N TYR A 518 9.76 -2.20 15.88
CA TYR A 518 8.92 -1.18 15.23
C TYR A 518 8.04 -1.79 14.13
N THR A 519 6.79 -1.33 14.02
CA THR A 519 5.79 -1.84 13.05
C THR A 519 5.51 -0.86 11.91
N ASN A 520 5.55 0.44 12.18
CA ASN A 520 5.44 1.50 11.18
C ASN A 520 6.61 2.47 11.31
N TYR A 521 7.16 3.00 10.21
CA TYR A 521 8.24 3.98 10.23
C TYR A 521 8.10 5.02 9.12
N PHE A 522 8.39 6.28 9.45
CA PHE A 522 8.38 7.40 8.54
C PHE A 522 9.48 8.41 8.94
N SER A 523 10.25 8.89 7.95
CA SER A 523 11.29 9.92 8.13
C SER A 523 10.95 11.14 7.28
N GLU A 524 10.98 12.32 7.90
CA GLU A 524 10.74 13.59 7.23
C GLU A 524 11.69 14.69 7.72
N GLY A 525 11.78 15.76 6.95
CA GLY A 525 12.44 16.99 7.39
C GLY A 525 13.41 17.59 6.37
N SER A 526 14.39 18.31 6.87
CA SER A 526 15.40 19.06 6.12
C SER A 526 16.79 18.86 6.74
N PRO A 527 17.88 19.37 6.13
CA PRO A 527 19.20 19.39 6.75
C PRO A 527 19.26 20.11 8.13
N PHE A 528 18.20 20.83 8.51
CA PHE A 528 18.12 21.63 9.73
C PHE A 528 17.20 21.02 10.79
N LEU A 529 16.23 20.21 10.38
CA LEU A 529 15.30 19.51 11.26
C LEU A 529 15.07 18.12 10.69
N ARG A 530 15.46 17.09 11.42
CA ARG A 530 15.15 15.71 11.07
C ARG A 530 14.11 15.16 12.03
N ARG A 531 13.08 14.51 11.51
CA ARG A 531 12.04 13.87 12.29
C ARG A 531 11.86 12.42 11.84
N LEU A 532 11.97 11.50 12.79
CA LEU A 532 11.60 10.10 12.62
C LEU A 532 10.35 9.84 13.44
N THR A 533 9.38 9.17 12.85
CA THR A 533 8.15 8.71 13.53
C THR A 533 8.04 7.21 13.31
N PHE A 534 7.78 6.46 14.37
CA PHE A 534 7.50 5.04 14.28
C PHE A 534 6.52 4.59 15.36
N THR A 535 5.90 3.44 15.20
CA THR A 535 5.15 2.76 16.26
C THR A 535 5.88 1.51 16.71
N SER A 536 5.80 1.17 17.99
CA SER A 536 6.42 -0.01 18.57
C SER A 536 5.48 -0.65 19.59
N PRO A 537 5.34 -1.99 19.60
CA PRO A 537 4.56 -2.71 20.60
C PRO A 537 5.21 -2.68 21.99
N SER A 538 6.47 -2.23 22.09
CA SER A 538 7.11 -2.01 23.39
C SER A 538 6.43 -0.89 24.17
N ASP A 539 6.35 -1.09 25.48
CA ASP A 539 5.86 -0.06 26.38
C ASP A 539 6.82 1.14 26.49
N ILE A 540 6.28 2.26 26.97
CA ILE A 540 7.04 3.49 27.14
C ILE A 540 8.25 3.30 28.07
N GLU A 541 8.19 2.43 29.08
CA GLU A 541 9.30 2.24 30.02
C GLU A 541 10.49 1.54 29.32
N ALA A 542 10.21 0.48 28.56
CA ALA A 542 11.19 -0.22 27.74
C ALA A 542 11.83 0.71 26.70
N LEU A 543 11.02 1.54 26.04
CA LEU A 543 11.50 2.52 25.05
C LEU A 543 12.35 3.64 25.68
N VAL A 544 11.96 4.14 26.86
CA VAL A 544 12.79 5.07 27.64
C VAL A 544 14.18 4.45 27.90
N GLN A 545 14.22 3.20 28.36
CA GLN A 545 15.48 2.51 28.67
C GLN A 545 16.31 2.26 27.41
N PHE A 546 15.67 1.88 26.31
CA PHE A 546 16.29 1.72 25.00
C PHE A 546 17.00 3.00 24.56
N PHE A 547 16.29 4.14 24.50
CA PHE A 547 16.90 5.41 24.07
C PHE A 547 17.98 5.90 25.01
N GLN A 548 17.84 5.68 26.33
CA GLN A 548 18.90 6.02 27.29
C GLN A 548 20.16 5.16 27.11
N THR A 549 20.04 3.97 26.53
CA THR A 549 21.15 3.05 26.30
C THR A 549 21.84 3.32 24.96
N GLU A 550 21.05 3.53 23.90
CA GLU A 550 21.53 3.53 22.52
C GLU A 550 21.98 4.90 22.01
N LEU A 551 21.42 6.00 22.54
CA LEU A 551 21.79 7.36 22.10
C LEU A 551 23.16 7.85 22.63
N PRO A 552 23.59 7.57 23.88
CA PRO A 552 24.88 8.04 24.37
C PRO A 552 26.11 7.53 23.60
N PRO A 553 26.19 6.25 23.17
CA PRO A 553 27.26 5.76 22.29
C PRO A 553 27.37 6.54 20.97
N LEU A 554 26.25 7.09 20.48
CA LEU A 554 26.18 7.90 19.26
C LEU A 554 26.53 9.39 19.49
N GLY A 555 26.91 9.76 20.71
CA GLY A 555 27.32 11.12 21.06
C GLY A 555 26.17 12.04 21.48
N TRP A 556 25.00 11.48 21.80
CA TRP A 556 23.86 12.19 22.35
C TRP A 556 23.81 12.03 23.88
N GLU A 557 24.11 13.10 24.61
CA GLU A 557 24.08 13.10 26.07
C GLU A 557 22.69 13.51 26.56
N GLN A 558 22.08 12.73 27.46
CA GLN A 558 20.77 13.08 28.00
C GLN A 558 20.83 14.41 28.76
N ALA A 559 19.97 15.33 28.38
CA ALA A 559 19.85 16.65 28.97
C ALA A 559 18.48 16.81 29.66
N GLY A 560 18.52 16.91 30.98
CA GLY A 560 17.32 17.01 31.83
C GLY A 560 16.76 15.65 32.24
N GLU A 561 15.71 15.70 33.06
CA GLU A 561 14.98 14.50 33.51
C GLU A 561 13.94 14.09 32.47
N VAL A 562 13.59 12.81 32.44
CA VAL A 562 12.47 12.31 31.63
C VAL A 562 11.19 13.01 32.09
N SER A 563 10.47 13.63 31.15
CA SER A 563 9.25 14.38 31.45
C SER A 563 8.03 13.60 30.98
N SER A 564 7.30 13.00 31.91
CA SER A 564 6.06 12.25 31.64
C SER A 564 4.81 13.04 32.03
N THR A 565 3.83 13.04 31.14
CA THR A 565 2.47 13.56 31.32
C THR A 565 1.47 12.44 31.01
N ALA A 566 0.17 12.69 31.21
CA ALA A 566 -0.86 11.72 30.82
C ALA A 566 -0.91 11.47 29.31
N GLU A 567 -0.41 12.42 28.50
CA GLU A 567 -0.52 12.38 27.04
C GLU A 567 0.78 11.97 26.34
N ALA A 568 1.94 12.16 26.99
CA ALA A 568 3.24 11.89 26.39
C ALA A 568 4.37 11.77 27.42
N THR A 569 5.37 10.95 27.10
CA THR A 569 6.68 10.91 27.76
C THR A 569 7.75 11.48 26.84
N ASN A 570 8.57 12.39 27.37
CA ASN A 570 9.58 13.12 26.59
C ASN A 570 10.97 12.91 27.17
N LEU A 571 11.93 12.56 26.31
CA LEU A 571 13.35 12.65 26.59
C LEU A 571 13.99 13.76 25.76
N THR A 572 15.04 14.34 26.30
CA THR A 572 15.85 15.33 25.60
C THR A 572 17.32 14.93 25.70
N PHE A 573 18.02 15.03 24.58
CA PHE A 573 19.44 14.79 24.46
C PHE A 573 20.12 15.97 23.76
N GLU A 574 21.38 16.22 24.09
CA GLU A 574 22.26 17.21 23.48
C GLU A 574 23.44 16.49 22.81
N GLY A 575 23.77 16.89 21.57
CA GLY A 575 24.87 16.31 20.81
C GLY A 575 25.56 17.36 19.94
N ALA A 576 26.54 16.91 19.13
CA ALA A 576 27.30 17.79 18.24
C ALA A 576 26.43 18.54 17.22
N GLU A 577 25.29 17.95 16.86
CA GLU A 577 24.32 18.47 15.90
C GLU A 577 23.16 19.21 16.56
N GLY A 578 23.19 19.46 17.88
CA GLY A 578 22.17 20.25 18.57
C GLY A 578 21.31 19.44 19.52
N LYS A 579 19.99 19.68 19.51
CA LYS A 579 19.05 19.06 20.45
C LYS A 579 18.27 17.96 19.74
N LEU A 580 18.21 16.78 20.36
CA LEU A 580 17.36 15.67 19.97
C LEU A 580 16.26 15.49 21.03
N THR A 581 15.00 15.49 20.62
CA THR A 581 13.86 15.18 21.49
C THR A 581 13.23 13.87 21.06
N VAL A 582 12.99 12.98 22.02
CA VAL A 582 12.23 11.75 21.81
C VAL A 582 10.89 11.92 22.51
N THR A 583 9.79 11.89 21.77
CA THR A 583 8.43 11.98 22.29
C THR A 583 7.75 10.64 22.11
N MET A 584 7.22 10.07 23.17
CA MET A 584 6.50 8.80 23.14
C MET A 584 5.07 9.03 23.61
N LYS A 585 4.11 8.56 22.84
CA LYS A 585 2.68 8.69 23.11
C LYS A 585 2.01 7.32 23.00
N PRO A 586 1.04 7.01 23.88
CA PRO A 586 0.16 5.87 23.65
C PRO A 586 -0.60 6.03 22.33
N SER A 587 -0.65 4.98 21.52
CA SER A 587 -1.36 4.94 20.24
C SER A 587 -1.97 3.55 20.03
N GLY A 588 -3.19 3.34 20.54
CA GLY A 588 -3.78 2.01 20.60
C GLY A 588 -2.97 1.09 21.53
N ASP A 589 -2.68 -0.12 21.07
CA ASP A 589 -1.83 -1.11 21.78
C ASP A 589 -0.33 -0.88 21.57
N GLU A 590 0.06 0.14 20.80
CA GLU A 590 1.44 0.48 20.52
C GLU A 590 1.83 1.83 21.12
N THR A 591 3.13 2.07 21.20
CA THR A 591 3.69 3.39 21.51
C THR A 591 4.11 4.07 20.21
N GLU A 592 3.50 5.21 19.89
CA GLU A 592 4.02 6.11 18.85
C GLU A 592 5.24 6.85 19.39
N VAL A 593 6.34 6.82 18.66
CA VAL A 593 7.60 7.47 19.00
C VAL A 593 7.99 8.46 17.91
N VAL A 594 8.24 9.71 18.31
CA VAL A 594 8.75 10.77 17.44
C VAL A 594 10.11 11.24 17.93
N LEU A 595 11.17 10.99 17.15
CA LEU A 595 12.49 11.57 17.33
C LEU A 595 12.60 12.82 16.48
N ALA A 596 12.83 13.97 17.08
CA ALA A 596 13.07 15.22 16.36
C ALA A 596 14.43 15.80 16.73
N ASN A 597 15.33 15.88 15.74
CA ASN A 597 16.63 16.54 15.87
C ASN A 597 16.60 17.91 15.19
N LYS A 598 16.82 18.97 15.97
CA LYS A 598 17.02 20.34 15.46
C LYS A 598 18.51 20.66 15.41
N ASN A 599 19.01 21.03 14.22
CA ASN A 599 20.40 21.39 13.95
C ASN A 599 20.60 22.91 13.83
N PRO A 600 20.78 23.64 14.94
CA PRO A 600 20.96 25.10 14.95
C PRO A 600 22.21 25.54 14.21
N LYS A 601 23.26 24.70 14.14
CA LYS A 601 24.52 25.05 13.49
C LYS A 601 24.33 25.08 11.98
N ALA A 602 23.73 24.02 11.41
CA ALA A 602 23.42 23.97 9.99
C ALA A 602 22.45 25.10 9.59
N ALA A 603 21.43 25.36 10.41
CA ALA A 603 20.49 26.46 10.18
C ALA A 603 21.18 27.84 10.18
N ALA A 604 22.16 28.04 11.08
CA ALA A 604 22.93 29.28 11.17
C ALA A 604 23.90 29.45 9.99
N GLU A 605 24.56 28.37 9.55
CA GLU A 605 25.42 28.37 8.36
C GLU A 605 24.63 28.64 7.08
N ALA A 606 23.41 28.11 6.97
CA ALA A 606 22.48 28.40 5.88
C ALA A 606 21.80 29.78 6.01
N GLY A 607 22.00 30.50 7.12
CA GLY A 607 21.44 31.84 7.33
C GLY A 607 19.91 31.90 7.49
N ILE A 608 19.26 30.75 7.77
CA ILE A 608 17.80 30.67 7.84
C ILE A 608 17.23 30.94 9.23
N VAL A 609 18.06 30.95 10.27
CA VAL A 609 17.65 31.11 11.68
C VAL A 609 16.76 32.35 11.86
N PRO A 610 15.56 32.20 12.45
CA PRO A 610 14.65 33.32 12.69
C PRO A 610 15.20 34.22 13.82
N PRO A 611 14.68 35.46 13.96
CA PRO A 611 14.96 36.26 15.14
C PRO A 611 14.53 35.50 16.40
N ALA A 612 15.31 35.60 17.47
CA ALA A 612 15.05 34.86 18.71
C ALA A 612 13.61 35.06 19.22
N GLY A 613 12.93 33.95 19.51
CA GLY A 613 11.55 33.89 19.98
C GLY A 613 10.50 34.16 18.90
N GLN A 614 10.87 34.15 17.62
CA GLN A 614 9.96 34.28 16.47
C GLN A 614 10.08 33.05 15.56
N SER A 615 9.05 32.85 14.74
CA SER A 615 9.04 31.91 13.64
C SER A 615 9.30 32.65 12.33
N ARG A 616 9.97 32.01 11.36
CA ARG A 616 10.14 32.52 10.00
C ARG A 616 9.33 31.67 9.03
N ILE A 617 8.56 32.33 8.18
CA ILE A 617 7.84 31.70 7.07
C ILE A 617 8.50 32.08 5.76
N TYR A 618 8.71 31.10 4.87
CA TYR A 618 8.95 31.28 3.44
C TYR A 618 7.68 30.97 2.66
N MET A 619 7.37 31.77 1.65
CA MET A 619 6.15 31.60 0.83
C MET A 619 6.55 31.09 -0.54
N ALA A 620 6.41 29.79 -0.76
CA ALA A 620 6.72 29.14 -2.02
C ALA A 620 5.43 28.97 -2.84
N ASN A 621 5.32 29.66 -3.96
CA ASN A 621 4.22 29.56 -4.91
C ASN A 621 4.52 28.49 -5.96
N LEU A 622 3.80 27.38 -5.89
CA LEU A 622 3.94 26.25 -6.83
C LEU A 622 3.18 26.48 -8.14
N SER A 623 2.46 27.59 -8.26
CA SER A 623 1.64 27.91 -9.43
C SER A 623 2.35 28.84 -10.41
N THR A 624 1.89 28.82 -11.65
CA THR A 624 2.36 29.69 -12.74
C THR A 624 1.72 31.09 -12.72
N GLU A 625 0.93 31.43 -11.70
CA GLU A 625 0.30 32.75 -11.54
C GLU A 625 0.72 33.45 -10.25
N GLU A 626 0.67 34.79 -10.22
CA GLU A 626 0.96 35.58 -9.01
C GLU A 626 -0.16 35.38 -7.98
N LEU A 627 0.21 34.98 -6.77
CA LEU A 627 -0.70 34.84 -5.64
C LEU A 627 -0.63 36.05 -4.71
N THR A 628 -1.76 36.41 -4.12
CA THR A 628 -1.81 37.37 -3.01
C THR A 628 -2.12 36.64 -1.72
N VAL A 629 -1.17 36.60 -0.80
CA VAL A 629 -1.28 35.98 0.51
C VAL A 629 -1.59 37.03 1.56
N THR A 630 -2.56 36.77 2.42
CA THR A 630 -2.85 37.60 3.60
C THR A 630 -2.63 36.78 4.86
N ILE A 631 -1.69 37.19 5.70
CA ILE A 631 -1.39 36.56 6.99
C ILE A 631 -1.10 37.65 8.02
N ASN A 632 -1.67 37.55 9.22
CA ASN A 632 -1.50 38.55 10.29
C ASN A 632 -1.76 40.00 9.82
N GLU A 633 -2.84 40.21 9.06
CA GLU A 633 -3.21 41.50 8.43
C GLU A 633 -2.21 42.04 7.38
N GLN A 634 -1.15 41.30 7.07
CA GLN A 634 -0.16 41.66 6.06
C GLN A 634 -0.53 41.04 4.72
N VAL A 635 -0.59 41.87 3.69
CA VAL A 635 -0.86 41.45 2.31
C VAL A 635 0.45 41.38 1.54
N ILE A 636 0.81 40.19 1.09
CA ILE A 636 2.07 39.86 0.42
C ILE A 636 1.75 39.32 -0.97
N LYS A 637 2.41 39.88 -1.98
CA LYS A 637 2.36 39.33 -3.35
C LYS A 637 3.49 38.33 -3.50
N VAL A 638 3.15 37.15 -3.96
CA VAL A 638 4.08 36.05 -4.21
C VAL A 638 4.08 35.79 -5.70
N ALA A 639 5.21 36.04 -6.36
CA ALA A 639 5.32 35.86 -7.81
C ALA A 639 5.05 34.40 -8.19
N ALA A 640 4.62 34.16 -9.43
CA ALA A 640 4.55 32.82 -10.01
C ALA A 640 5.89 32.09 -9.79
N GLU A 641 5.81 30.83 -9.35
CA GLU A 641 6.98 29.96 -9.15
C GLU A 641 8.03 30.51 -8.16
N ALA A 642 7.70 31.53 -7.36
CA ALA A 642 8.60 31.99 -6.31
C ALA A 642 8.77 30.87 -5.27
N GLY A 643 9.99 30.56 -4.87
CA GLY A 643 10.34 29.56 -3.87
C GLY A 643 10.52 28.16 -4.40
N THR A 644 10.29 27.90 -5.70
CA THR A 644 10.41 26.55 -6.30
C THR A 644 11.84 26.21 -6.66
N THR A 645 12.68 27.20 -6.98
CA THR A 645 14.08 26.99 -7.40
C THR A 645 15.09 27.38 -6.33
N SER A 646 14.75 28.35 -5.47
CA SER A 646 15.62 28.80 -4.37
C SER A 646 14.80 29.43 -3.26
N PRO A 647 15.06 29.18 -1.97
CA PRO A 647 14.36 29.87 -0.89
C PRO A 647 14.64 31.39 -0.85
N ASP A 648 15.66 31.89 -1.55
CA ASP A 648 16.01 33.32 -1.59
C ASP A 648 15.06 34.15 -2.48
N ASP A 649 14.36 33.52 -3.42
CA ASP A 649 13.38 34.19 -4.29
C ASP A 649 11.96 34.22 -3.67
N ALA A 650 11.75 33.45 -2.59
CA ALA A 650 10.51 33.41 -1.82
C ALA A 650 10.38 34.62 -0.89
N PRO A 651 9.21 35.28 -0.84
CA PRO A 651 8.90 36.22 0.24
C PRO A 651 9.01 35.54 1.60
N LYS A 652 9.63 36.25 2.55
CA LYS A 652 9.76 35.77 3.93
C LYS A 652 9.12 36.70 4.93
N LEU A 653 8.56 36.11 5.99
CA LEU A 653 7.89 36.83 7.06
C LEU A 653 8.27 36.24 8.42
N ASP A 654 8.72 37.10 9.34
CA ASP A 654 8.97 36.71 10.72
C ASP A 654 7.73 37.06 11.58
N LEU A 655 7.18 36.07 12.29
CA LEU A 655 6.01 36.20 13.14
C LEU A 655 6.30 35.70 14.56
N LYS A 656 5.49 36.14 15.53
CA LYS A 656 5.52 35.54 16.86
C LYS A 656 4.91 34.13 16.82
N PRO A 657 5.19 33.28 17.81
CA PRO A 657 4.49 32.02 17.96
C PRO A 657 2.99 32.25 18.15
N GLY A 658 2.18 31.41 17.52
CA GLY A 658 0.72 31.50 17.56
C GLY A 658 0.05 30.88 16.33
N THR A 659 -1.27 30.86 16.36
CA THR A 659 -2.11 30.37 15.27
C THR A 659 -2.55 31.53 14.39
N TYR A 660 -2.41 31.38 13.08
CA TYR A 660 -2.63 32.40 12.07
C TYR A 660 -3.52 31.89 10.95
N GLN A 661 -4.50 32.71 10.55
CA GLN A 661 -5.21 32.51 9.30
C GLN A 661 -4.34 32.98 8.13
N VAL A 662 -4.22 32.14 7.11
CA VAL A 662 -3.53 32.40 5.86
C VAL A 662 -4.55 32.39 4.74
N THR A 663 -4.85 33.56 4.17
CA THR A 663 -5.73 33.67 3.01
C THR A 663 -4.91 33.77 1.74
N THR A 664 -4.97 32.74 0.90
CA THR A 664 -4.34 32.72 -0.43
C THR A 664 -5.36 33.12 -1.48
N LYS A 665 -5.01 34.08 -2.33
CA LYS A 665 -5.89 34.62 -3.38
C LYS A 665 -5.24 34.53 -4.76
N ALA A 666 -5.93 33.87 -5.68
CA ALA A 666 -5.62 33.76 -7.10
C ALA A 666 -6.75 34.41 -7.92
N GLY A 667 -6.48 35.55 -8.55
CA GLY A 667 -7.49 36.30 -9.31
C GLY A 667 -8.74 36.67 -8.48
N SER A 668 -9.89 36.06 -8.78
CA SER A 668 -11.16 36.25 -8.04
C SER A 668 -11.39 35.22 -6.93
N THR A 669 -10.60 34.15 -6.88
CA THR A 669 -10.76 33.02 -5.95
C THR A 669 -9.86 33.24 -4.74
N SER A 670 -10.34 32.88 -3.54
CA SER A 670 -9.55 32.92 -2.32
C SER A 670 -9.89 31.75 -1.41
N VAL A 671 -8.86 31.11 -0.87
CA VAL A 671 -8.94 30.04 0.14
C VAL A 671 -8.31 30.56 1.43
N THR A 672 -8.79 30.10 2.59
CA THR A 672 -8.24 30.47 3.89
C THR A 672 -7.96 29.23 4.71
N ASP A 673 -6.69 29.08 5.07
CA ASP A 673 -6.16 27.97 5.85
C ASP A 673 -5.69 28.47 7.22
N GLU A 674 -5.52 27.55 8.17
CA GLU A 674 -4.99 27.83 9.50
C GLU A 674 -3.58 27.25 9.63
N VAL A 675 -2.65 28.03 10.17
CA VAL A 675 -1.27 27.60 10.42
C VAL A 675 -0.86 27.96 11.84
N THR A 676 -0.28 27.01 12.57
CA THR A 676 0.26 27.22 13.92
C THR A 676 1.78 27.27 13.88
N LEU A 677 2.36 28.33 14.45
CA LEU A 677 3.80 28.57 14.48
C LEU A 677 4.34 28.49 15.92
N GLY A 678 5.41 27.73 16.13
CA GLY A 678 6.16 27.68 17.38
C GLY A 678 7.33 28.68 17.44
N PRO A 679 7.96 28.84 18.63
CA PRO A 679 9.14 29.68 18.79
C PRO A 679 10.38 29.10 18.12
N ASP A 680 11.17 29.98 17.50
CA ASP A 680 12.46 29.64 16.88
C ASP A 680 12.34 28.62 15.73
N GLU A 681 11.18 28.55 15.07
CA GLU A 681 10.90 27.64 13.96
C GLU A 681 11.03 28.30 12.60
N VAL A 682 11.29 27.50 11.57
CA VAL A 682 11.23 27.93 10.17
C VAL A 682 10.22 27.06 9.43
N TRP A 683 9.32 27.69 8.69
CA TRP A 683 8.27 27.04 7.91
C TRP A 683 8.33 27.49 6.46
N THR A 684 7.94 26.61 5.55
CA THR A 684 7.61 26.93 4.17
C THR A 684 6.11 26.75 3.99
N LEU A 685 5.42 27.78 3.53
CA LEU A 685 4.06 27.66 3.05
C LEU A 685 4.13 27.34 1.56
N LEU A 686 3.70 26.13 1.20
CA LEU A 686 3.50 25.70 -0.18
C LEU A 686 2.14 26.25 -0.63
N LEU A 687 2.17 27.20 -1.56
CA LEU A 687 1.02 27.97 -2.00
C LEU A 687 0.58 27.50 -3.38
N SER A 688 -0.72 27.30 -3.54
CA SER A 688 -1.39 27.08 -4.81
C SER A 688 -2.69 27.89 -4.85
N PRO A 689 -3.42 27.92 -5.97
CA PRO A 689 -4.77 28.50 -6.01
C PRO A 689 -5.76 27.81 -5.06
N GLU A 690 -5.45 26.59 -4.61
CA GLU A 690 -6.27 25.77 -3.73
C GLU A 690 -6.01 26.02 -2.24
N GLY A 691 -4.94 26.72 -1.86
CA GLY A 691 -4.65 27.01 -0.46
C GLY A 691 -3.18 27.11 -0.12
N ALA A 692 -2.87 27.01 1.16
CA ALA A 692 -1.53 27.02 1.74
C ALA A 692 -1.30 25.77 2.59
N ALA A 693 -0.31 24.95 2.23
CA ALA A 693 0.12 23.80 3.02
C ALA A 693 1.44 24.13 3.78
N PRO A 694 1.47 24.01 5.13
CA PRO A 694 2.66 24.30 5.91
C PRO A 694 3.63 23.10 5.95
N LEU A 695 4.92 23.36 5.71
CA LEU A 695 6.02 22.40 5.85
C LEU A 695 7.07 22.95 6.81
N GLN A 696 7.42 22.21 7.87
CA GLN A 696 8.41 22.66 8.85
C GLN A 696 9.83 22.38 8.36
N MET A 697 10.64 23.42 8.24
CA MET A 697 12.05 23.33 7.83
C MET A 697 13.01 23.31 9.02
N TYR A 698 12.68 23.96 10.14
CA TYR A 698 13.53 24.06 11.34
C TYR A 698 12.70 24.14 12.64
#